data_AF-A0A1I4T396-F1
#
_entry.id   AF-A0A1I4T396-F1
#
_cell.length_a   1.000
_cell.length_b   1.000
_cell.length_c   1.000
_cell.angle_alpha   90.00
_cell.angle_beta   90.00
_cell.angle_gamma   90.00
#
_symmetry.space_group_name_H-M   'P 1'
#
loop_
_entity.id
_entity.type
_entity.pdbx_description
1 polymer ?
#
loop_
_entity_poly.entity_id
_entity_poly.type
_entity_poly.pdbx_seq_one_letter_code
_entity_poly.pdbx_strand_id
1 'polypeptide(L)'
;MATYTGTSTDTPLAIDNGAPYDTYSYITISGQGTVQNANVQIQITHTNLGDIRLYLSDGNTGVQLEQYSYESQSGDTYYYDFDLSDFNGVSSDRDWELFVLDTTDNQYSGTLDEWTITLETGATGNGDSILPLLAKAEGVNFSQNIGSPTLSLAASGDGQLTEDYGAATLSLMASANGHLADGLILLPLEISVDSVTGTLSLPIEIDVATPETLTLPLSVTVYDASNFPGHNGTASGGTFAVRVEVGGQDYTSRLIGSIEVDAEEGSARVANFALVLYPGIFEPDEWINLPVTIDYLQNDSSFRIFTGIVDLPELSLEDNSIVLSCTDNRQGWFENKPRSAIEELFKDTEAKWSPAVFGDYETSDQFAEDLLRTMPASADLDRNGQLVFGQWYAPGFDFLFSDAETFPDSISVEWGSRRDIVTQVNIDAEYSYQFFRERKRRYWWEYPRSFGEYLEENTSLPTTSMIESAASADGWSILGKVAYERLPESGEYDLPGGGSTNWSISDDVRLSLAIAADFTIRKRWVQDVQESYAITVKSQANIERFGLISEDMRVSLDTSADETGFEGFDYEPDVNPTSIGSDTVWPTFDQSSIDLALQTAVAQAEVIIQESTRQNAVAFTTLIQPELELYHFVRLESSSVTAQGKCSRIRHVIDFENGSAVTDVELAIFRGDVAVGTSLAYDGLDYTETALGTFTTLYTKLQDYTGAVEPPSEAFQGYVGNYLSQLNNVPNPFDERFAILTPEISDQSRDAVEHFEEIEVEAKTYNQTMTVNL
;
A
#
# COMPACT_ATOMS: atom_id res chain seq x y z
N MET A 1 -22.81 -28.14 56.68
CA MET A 1 -22.22 -28.31 55.35
C MET A 1 -22.35 -29.77 54.99
N ALA A 2 -22.79 -30.06 53.77
CA ALA A 2 -22.86 -31.41 53.24
C ALA A 2 -21.75 -31.57 52.19
N THR A 3 -21.18 -32.76 52.09
CA THR A 3 -20.16 -33.07 51.09
C THR A 3 -20.76 -34.07 50.11
N TYR A 4 -20.70 -33.75 48.82
CA TYR A 4 -21.14 -34.61 47.72
C TYR A 4 -19.94 -34.98 46.87
N THR A 5 -19.71 -36.27 46.64
CA THR A 5 -18.64 -36.76 45.77
C THR A 5 -19.25 -37.58 44.65
N GLY A 6 -18.88 -37.25 43.41
CA GLY A 6 -19.21 -38.02 42.22
C GLY A 6 -17.94 -38.45 41.50
N THR A 7 -17.95 -39.66 40.96
CA THR A 7 -16.84 -40.25 40.19
C THR A 7 -17.34 -40.61 38.80
N SER A 8 -16.54 -40.36 37.78
CA SER A 8 -16.85 -40.66 36.38
C SER A 8 -17.16 -42.13 36.17
N THR A 9 -18.18 -42.43 35.36
CA THR A 9 -18.59 -43.82 35.05
C THR A 9 -18.41 -44.20 33.58
N ASP A 10 -18.07 -43.20 32.78
CA ASP A 10 -17.85 -43.19 31.34
C ASP A 10 -16.37 -43.25 30.97
N THR A 11 -15.46 -43.27 31.95
CA THR A 11 -14.01 -43.44 31.78
C THR A 11 -13.59 -44.92 31.93
N PRO A 12 -12.48 -45.36 31.30
CA PRO A 12 -11.50 -44.56 30.57
C PRO A 12 -11.94 -44.15 29.15
N LEU A 13 -11.58 -42.94 28.73
CA LEU A 13 -11.85 -42.39 27.39
C LEU A 13 -10.55 -42.08 26.65
N ALA A 14 -10.53 -42.33 25.34
CA ALA A 14 -9.38 -42.03 24.49
C ALA A 14 -9.27 -40.52 24.26
N ILE A 15 -8.05 -40.00 24.39
CA ILE A 15 -7.65 -38.65 23.99
C ILE A 15 -7.02 -38.80 22.60
N ASP A 16 -7.83 -38.56 21.58
CA ASP A 16 -7.43 -38.54 20.17
C ASP A 16 -7.11 -37.10 19.73
N ASN A 17 -6.40 -36.94 18.61
CA ASN A 17 -5.78 -35.68 18.22
C ASN A 17 -6.63 -34.90 17.20
N GLY A 18 -6.94 -33.64 17.51
CA GLY A 18 -7.06 -32.57 16.51
C GLY A 18 -8.46 -32.01 16.26
N ALA A 19 -9.45 -32.28 17.11
CA ALA A 19 -10.75 -31.60 17.10
C ALA A 19 -10.93 -30.74 18.37
N PRO A 20 -11.60 -29.58 18.28
CA PRO A 20 -12.01 -28.88 19.49
C PRO A 20 -12.92 -29.82 20.29
N TYR A 21 -12.51 -30.12 21.54
CA TYR A 21 -13.17 -31.04 22.50
C TYR A 21 -12.91 -32.55 22.31
N ASP A 22 -11.67 -32.95 22.01
CA ASP A 22 -11.26 -34.34 21.74
C ASP A 22 -11.68 -35.40 22.79
N THR A 23 -11.93 -35.03 24.05
CA THR A 23 -12.52 -35.95 25.05
C THR A 23 -13.48 -35.25 26.00
N TYR A 24 -14.67 -35.80 26.16
CA TYR A 24 -15.75 -35.29 27.00
C TYR A 24 -16.23 -36.35 27.99
N SER A 25 -16.37 -35.96 29.26
CA SER A 25 -16.94 -36.81 30.31
C SER A 25 -17.82 -36.00 31.26
N TYR A 26 -18.84 -36.62 31.87
CA TYR A 26 -19.75 -35.92 32.79
C TYR A 26 -20.10 -36.71 34.05
N ILE A 27 -20.45 -35.99 35.12
CA ILE A 27 -20.87 -36.52 36.42
C ILE A 27 -22.12 -35.77 36.89
N THR A 28 -23.22 -36.48 37.12
CA THR A 28 -24.43 -35.92 37.75
C THR A 28 -24.32 -35.97 39.27
N ILE A 29 -24.47 -34.82 39.94
CA ILE A 29 -24.60 -34.74 41.40
C ILE A 29 -26.04 -34.33 41.75
N SER A 30 -26.73 -35.15 42.55
CA SER A 30 -28.11 -34.90 43.00
C SER A 30 -28.18 -34.45 44.46
N GLY A 31 -27.63 -33.27 44.77
CA GLY A 31 -27.50 -32.74 46.13
C GLY A 31 -28.14 -31.36 46.32
N GLN A 32 -28.81 -31.12 47.46
CA GLN A 32 -29.37 -29.79 47.76
C GLN A 32 -28.36 -28.91 48.50
N GLY A 33 -28.07 -27.73 47.95
CA GLY A 33 -27.21 -26.71 48.56
C GLY A 33 -26.50 -25.85 47.53
N THR A 34 -25.86 -24.77 47.99
CA THR A 34 -24.95 -23.98 47.16
C THR A 34 -23.52 -24.39 47.45
N VAL A 35 -22.73 -24.58 46.39
CA VAL A 35 -21.30 -24.93 46.46
C VAL A 35 -20.56 -23.82 47.20
N GLN A 36 -19.73 -24.21 48.16
CA GLN A 36 -18.85 -23.33 48.94
C GLN A 36 -17.38 -23.63 48.67
N ASN A 37 -17.09 -24.86 48.23
CA ASN A 37 -15.83 -25.27 47.68
C ASN A 37 -16.06 -26.43 46.71
N ALA A 38 -15.36 -26.45 45.59
CA ALA A 38 -15.32 -27.57 44.65
C ALA A 38 -13.89 -28.06 44.54
N ASN A 39 -13.70 -29.37 44.63
CA ASN A 39 -12.42 -30.03 44.44
C ASN A 39 -12.54 -31.06 43.32
N VAL A 40 -11.61 -31.08 42.38
CA VAL A 40 -11.61 -32.01 41.24
C VAL A 40 -10.30 -32.75 41.16
N GLN A 41 -10.39 -34.08 41.13
CA GLN A 41 -9.27 -34.99 40.98
C GLN A 41 -9.33 -35.67 39.62
N ILE A 42 -8.23 -35.64 38.86
CA ILE A 42 -8.19 -36.15 37.48
C ILE A 42 -6.98 -37.05 37.31
N GLN A 43 -7.19 -38.23 36.73
CA GLN A 43 -6.14 -39.16 36.33
C GLN A 43 -6.08 -39.27 34.81
N ILE A 44 -4.93 -38.98 34.22
CA ILE A 44 -4.69 -39.02 32.76
C ILE A 44 -3.40 -39.79 32.49
N THR A 45 -3.43 -40.70 31.52
CA THR A 45 -2.24 -41.31 30.95
C THR A 45 -1.96 -40.69 29.59
N HIS A 46 -0.85 -39.95 29.42
CA HIS A 46 -0.52 -39.29 28.16
C HIS A 46 1.00 -39.26 27.93
N THR A 47 1.45 -39.26 26.66
CA THR A 47 2.88 -39.27 26.33
C THR A 47 3.54 -37.89 26.40
N ASN A 48 2.75 -36.80 26.31
CA ASN A 48 3.21 -35.42 26.53
C ASN A 48 2.12 -34.54 27.17
N LEU A 49 2.33 -34.05 28.39
CA LEU A 49 1.35 -33.20 29.08
C LEU A 49 1.35 -31.73 28.66
N GLY A 50 2.41 -31.26 27.99
CA GLY A 50 2.48 -29.86 27.54
C GLY A 50 1.36 -29.49 26.57
N ASP A 51 0.82 -30.51 25.90
CA ASP A 51 -0.17 -30.38 24.85
C ASP A 51 -1.59 -30.50 25.42
N ILE A 52 -1.77 -30.93 26.68
CA ILE A 52 -3.10 -31.10 27.30
C ILE A 52 -3.63 -29.80 27.90
N ARG A 53 -4.91 -29.50 27.63
CA ARG A 53 -5.70 -28.47 28.31
C ARG A 53 -6.95 -29.11 28.92
N LEU A 54 -7.31 -28.68 30.13
CA LEU A 54 -8.43 -29.20 30.89
C LEU A 54 -9.43 -28.08 31.16
N TYR A 55 -10.72 -28.36 30.93
CA TYR A 55 -11.81 -27.43 31.20
C TYR A 55 -12.90 -28.14 31.98
N LEU A 56 -13.37 -27.53 33.07
CA LEU A 56 -14.52 -27.99 33.82
C LEU A 56 -15.69 -27.02 33.62
N SER A 57 -16.88 -27.54 33.38
CA SER A 57 -18.12 -26.77 33.21
C SER A 57 -19.23 -27.32 34.10
N ASP A 58 -20.13 -26.43 34.54
CA ASP A 58 -21.36 -26.78 35.24
C ASP A 58 -22.61 -26.63 34.33
N GLY A 59 -22.39 -26.51 33.02
CA GLY A 59 -23.40 -26.23 31.99
C GLY A 59 -23.67 -24.74 31.75
N ASN A 60 -23.20 -23.83 32.60
CA ASN A 60 -23.36 -22.38 32.41
C ASN A 60 -22.05 -21.59 32.56
N THR A 61 -21.16 -22.06 33.43
CA THR A 61 -19.86 -21.46 33.74
C THR A 61 -18.78 -22.49 33.43
N GLY A 62 -17.90 -22.16 32.49
CA GLY A 62 -16.72 -22.97 32.16
C GLY A 62 -15.46 -22.35 32.74
N VAL A 63 -14.59 -23.17 33.34
CA VAL A 63 -13.32 -22.77 33.93
C VAL A 63 -12.21 -23.61 33.32
N GLN A 64 -11.19 -22.94 32.76
CA GLN A 64 -9.96 -23.61 32.37
C GLN A 64 -9.16 -23.95 33.62
N LEU A 65 -8.80 -25.22 33.80
CA LEU A 65 -8.00 -25.65 34.93
C LEU A 65 -6.53 -25.31 34.63
N GLU A 66 -6.01 -24.27 35.28
CA GLU A 66 -4.58 -23.92 35.16
C GLU A 66 -3.72 -25.04 35.75
N GLN A 67 -2.73 -25.50 34.97
CA GLN A 67 -1.91 -26.68 35.27
C GLN A 67 -0.99 -26.42 36.49
N TYR A 68 -1.51 -26.53 37.71
CA TYR A 68 -0.76 -26.37 38.96
C TYR A 68 -0.43 -27.73 39.62
N SER A 69 0.85 -27.88 39.95
CA SER A 69 1.47 -28.89 40.83
C SER A 69 1.30 -30.38 40.50
N TYR A 70 2.43 -30.96 40.11
CA TYR A 70 2.70 -32.37 39.90
C TYR A 70 2.95 -33.10 41.24
N GLU A 71 2.12 -34.06 41.64
CA GLU A 71 2.32 -34.78 42.92
C GLU A 71 2.90 -36.20 42.80
N SER A 72 2.81 -36.93 41.67
CA SER A 72 3.66 -38.11 41.41
C SER A 72 3.51 -38.66 39.99
N GLN A 73 4.63 -39.05 39.35
CA GLN A 73 4.64 -39.92 38.16
C GLN A 73 4.68 -41.38 38.58
N SER A 74 3.92 -42.22 37.89
CA SER A 74 4.22 -43.64 37.78
C SER A 74 3.90 -44.13 36.37
N GLY A 75 4.91 -44.26 35.51
CA GLY A 75 4.77 -44.92 34.20
C GLY A 75 3.75 -44.28 33.26
N ASP A 76 3.93 -42.99 32.96
CA ASP A 76 3.13 -42.17 32.02
C ASP A 76 1.70 -41.82 32.46
N THR A 77 1.29 -42.21 33.67
CA THR A 77 0.06 -41.75 34.33
C THR A 77 0.32 -40.57 35.25
N TYR A 78 -0.57 -39.58 35.20
CA TYR A 78 -0.52 -38.31 35.92
C TYR A 78 -1.79 -38.10 36.75
N TYR A 79 -1.63 -37.47 37.91
CA TYR A 79 -2.68 -37.17 38.86
C TYR A 79 -2.73 -35.67 39.12
N TYR A 80 -3.91 -35.09 38.96
CA TYR A 80 -4.19 -33.69 39.24
C TYR A 80 -5.23 -33.56 40.34
N ASP A 81 -5.09 -32.53 41.17
CA ASP A 81 -6.01 -32.20 42.25
C ASP A 81 -6.19 -30.67 42.26
N PHE A 82 -7.41 -30.20 41.98
CA PHE A 82 -7.74 -28.78 41.80
C PHE A 82 -8.78 -28.33 42.82
N ASP A 83 -8.45 -27.29 43.58
CA ASP A 83 -9.43 -26.55 44.39
C ASP A 83 -9.97 -25.35 43.59
N LEU A 84 -11.27 -25.34 43.34
CA LEU A 84 -11.94 -24.42 42.41
C LEU A 84 -12.94 -23.55 43.16
N SER A 85 -12.60 -22.29 43.34
CA SER A 85 -13.49 -21.29 43.97
C SER A 85 -14.48 -20.66 42.99
N ASP A 86 -14.26 -20.80 41.69
CA ASP A 86 -15.08 -20.19 40.62
C ASP A 86 -16.52 -20.69 40.61
N PHE A 87 -16.74 -21.89 41.16
CA PHE A 87 -18.06 -22.50 41.28
C PHE A 87 -18.77 -22.17 42.60
N ASN A 88 -18.21 -21.30 43.45
CA ASN A 88 -18.85 -20.93 44.70
C ASN A 88 -20.15 -20.15 44.46
N GLY A 89 -21.23 -20.60 45.11
CA GLY A 89 -22.58 -20.05 44.96
C GLY A 89 -23.47 -20.79 43.96
N VAL A 90 -22.89 -21.68 43.14
CA VAL A 90 -23.61 -22.52 42.17
C VAL A 90 -24.42 -23.61 42.89
N SER A 91 -25.58 -24.02 42.34
CA SER A 91 -26.34 -25.16 42.88
C SER A 91 -25.59 -26.47 42.68
N SER A 92 -25.50 -27.32 43.71
CA SER A 92 -24.87 -28.64 43.58
C SER A 92 -25.69 -29.67 42.78
N ASP A 93 -27.00 -29.43 42.57
CA ASP A 93 -27.91 -30.34 41.84
C ASP A 93 -27.85 -30.09 40.32
N ARG A 94 -26.83 -30.64 39.65
CA ARG A 94 -26.59 -30.48 38.20
C ARG A 94 -25.58 -31.49 37.64
N ASP A 95 -25.43 -31.47 36.33
CA ASP A 95 -24.38 -32.17 35.60
C ASP A 95 -23.10 -31.33 35.57
N TRP A 96 -21.97 -31.99 35.82
CA TRP A 96 -20.63 -31.42 35.77
C TRP A 96 -19.85 -32.07 34.64
N GLU A 97 -19.23 -31.26 33.80
CA GLU A 97 -18.64 -31.70 32.53
C GLU A 97 -17.15 -31.41 32.53
N LEU A 98 -16.33 -32.42 32.22
CA LEU A 98 -14.89 -32.30 32.03
C LEU A 98 -14.55 -32.48 30.55
N PHE A 99 -13.84 -31.50 30.01
CA PHE A 99 -13.28 -31.53 28.67
C PHE A 99 -11.75 -31.64 28.76
N VAL A 100 -11.19 -32.58 27.99
CA VAL A 100 -9.75 -32.75 27.82
C VAL A 100 -9.42 -32.50 26.34
N LEU A 101 -8.49 -31.58 26.09
CA LEU A 101 -8.07 -31.19 24.74
C LEU A 101 -6.57 -31.46 24.58
N ASP A 102 -6.17 -32.15 23.52
CA ASP A 102 -4.80 -32.17 23.04
C ASP A 102 -4.62 -31.07 21.98
N THR A 103 -3.62 -30.20 22.18
CA THR A 103 -3.43 -28.96 21.40
C THR A 103 -2.40 -29.07 20.28
N THR A 104 -1.85 -30.26 20.01
CA THR A 104 -0.87 -30.44 18.92
C THR A 104 -1.18 -31.63 18.01
N ASP A 105 -0.89 -31.49 16.72
CA ASP A 105 -1.17 -32.46 15.65
C ASP A 105 -0.21 -33.68 15.61
N ASN A 106 0.46 -33.99 16.72
CA ASN A 106 1.49 -35.02 16.77
C ASN A 106 0.95 -36.44 17.04
N GLN A 107 1.77 -37.47 16.78
CA GLN A 107 1.47 -38.92 16.90
C GLN A 107 1.26 -39.43 18.34
N TYR A 108 1.01 -38.54 19.30
CA TYR A 108 0.80 -38.90 20.70
C TYR A 108 -0.67 -39.17 20.95
N SER A 109 -0.95 -40.19 21.75
CA SER A 109 -2.30 -40.59 22.15
C SER A 109 -2.28 -40.85 23.64
N GLY A 110 -3.39 -40.61 24.32
CA GLY A 110 -3.53 -41.01 25.71
C GLY A 110 -4.97 -41.32 26.09
N THR A 111 -5.20 -41.39 27.39
CA THR A 111 -6.49 -41.74 27.98
C THR A 111 -6.78 -40.86 29.18
N LEU A 112 -8.01 -40.35 29.24
CA LEU A 112 -8.61 -39.89 30.49
C LEU A 112 -8.99 -41.15 31.27
N ASP A 113 -8.24 -41.48 32.31
CA ASP A 113 -8.39 -42.76 33.01
C ASP A 113 -9.57 -42.74 33.98
N GLU A 114 -9.69 -41.67 34.78
CA GLU A 114 -10.74 -41.47 35.78
C GLU A 114 -10.75 -40.00 36.22
N TRP A 115 -11.90 -39.46 36.62
CA TRP A 115 -11.95 -38.23 37.40
C TRP A 115 -13.07 -38.24 38.44
N THR A 116 -12.89 -37.44 39.49
CA THR A 116 -13.82 -37.31 40.60
C THR A 116 -13.99 -35.84 40.95
N ILE A 117 -15.21 -35.45 41.29
CA ILE A 117 -15.52 -34.11 41.81
C ILE A 117 -16.12 -34.23 43.21
N THR A 118 -15.61 -33.42 44.14
CA THR A 118 -16.11 -33.30 45.51
C THR A 118 -16.57 -31.87 45.77
N LEU A 119 -17.84 -31.71 46.13
CA LEU A 119 -18.47 -30.44 46.43
C LEU A 119 -18.78 -30.33 47.92
N GLU A 120 -18.31 -29.27 48.56
CA GLU A 120 -18.74 -28.88 49.90
C GLU A 120 -19.83 -27.81 49.80
N THR A 121 -21.02 -28.07 50.36
CA THR A 121 -22.17 -27.16 50.23
C THR A 121 -22.58 -26.51 51.54
N GLY A 122 -23.01 -25.25 51.44
CA GLY A 122 -23.61 -24.47 52.51
C GLY A 122 -25.13 -24.69 52.58
N ALA A 123 -25.73 -24.56 53.77
CA ALA A 123 -27.18 -24.58 53.89
C ALA A 123 -27.78 -23.34 53.21
N THR A 124 -28.77 -23.52 52.34
CA THR A 124 -29.55 -22.44 51.73
C THR A 124 -30.15 -21.53 52.81
N GLY A 125 -29.65 -20.30 52.90
CA GLY A 125 -30.22 -19.27 53.77
C GLY A 125 -31.60 -18.84 53.26
N ASN A 126 -32.60 -18.85 54.14
CA ASN A 126 -33.94 -18.31 53.89
C ASN A 126 -33.86 -16.82 53.52
N GLY A 127 -34.35 -16.46 52.33
CA GLY A 127 -34.62 -15.09 51.91
C GLY A 127 -35.40 -15.06 50.60
N ASP A 128 -36.68 -14.74 50.69
CA ASP A 128 -37.66 -14.48 49.63
C ASP A 128 -38.20 -15.65 48.80
N SER A 129 -38.99 -16.47 49.49
CA SER A 129 -40.04 -17.30 48.93
C SER A 129 -41.15 -16.44 48.30
N ILE A 130 -41.11 -16.25 46.98
CA ILE A 130 -42.27 -15.89 46.17
C ILE A 130 -42.91 -17.20 45.70
N LEU A 131 -43.98 -17.61 46.36
CA LEU A 131 -44.83 -18.71 45.91
C LEU A 131 -45.66 -18.24 44.70
N PRO A 132 -45.69 -18.93 43.54
CA PRO A 132 -46.83 -18.87 42.67
C PRO A 132 -47.87 -19.85 43.22
N LEU A 133 -48.90 -19.23 43.78
CA LEU A 133 -50.27 -19.67 43.93
C LEU A 133 -50.64 -20.92 43.10
N LEU A 134 -50.89 -22.03 43.80
CA LEU A 134 -51.55 -23.22 43.26
C LEU A 134 -53.01 -22.85 42.90
N ALA A 135 -53.26 -22.37 41.68
CA ALA A 135 -54.60 -22.22 41.14
C ALA A 135 -55.10 -23.60 40.67
N LYS A 136 -56.05 -24.12 41.43
CA LYS A 136 -56.81 -25.34 41.13
C LYS A 136 -57.66 -25.10 39.89
N ALA A 137 -57.25 -25.63 38.73
CA ALA A 137 -58.14 -25.83 37.59
C ALA A 137 -58.53 -27.31 37.53
N GLU A 138 -59.77 -27.59 37.91
CA GLU A 138 -60.41 -28.88 37.71
C GLU A 138 -60.75 -29.07 36.22
N GLY A 139 -60.39 -30.24 35.69
CA GLY A 139 -61.17 -30.88 34.61
C GLY A 139 -60.55 -30.86 33.22
N VAL A 140 -59.59 -31.74 32.96
CA VAL A 140 -59.49 -32.45 31.66
C VAL A 140 -58.97 -33.86 31.92
N ASN A 141 -59.82 -34.88 31.69
CA ASN A 141 -59.40 -36.28 31.62
C ASN A 141 -58.97 -36.56 30.18
N PHE A 142 -57.75 -37.07 29.99
CA PHE A 142 -57.42 -37.88 28.81
C PHE A 142 -56.96 -39.26 29.28
N SER A 143 -57.71 -40.28 28.86
CA SER A 143 -57.41 -41.68 29.09
C SER A 143 -56.16 -42.09 28.31
N GLN A 144 -55.21 -42.73 28.98
CA GLN A 144 -54.19 -43.54 28.33
C GLN A 144 -54.87 -44.60 27.44
N ASN A 145 -54.48 -44.64 26.17
CA ASN A 145 -54.57 -45.86 25.36
C ASN A 145 -53.17 -46.17 24.83
N ILE A 146 -52.75 -47.39 25.09
CA ILE A 146 -51.41 -47.93 24.85
C ILE A 146 -51.24 -48.20 23.35
N GLY A 147 -50.15 -47.68 22.75
CA GLY A 147 -49.63 -48.11 21.46
C GLY A 147 -49.80 -47.15 20.28
N SER A 148 -48.98 -46.09 20.22
CA SER A 148 -48.54 -45.33 19.02
C SER A 148 -47.52 -44.26 19.48
N PRO A 149 -46.49 -43.90 18.67
CA PRO A 149 -45.50 -42.90 19.09
C PRO A 149 -46.15 -41.52 19.21
N THR A 150 -45.99 -40.88 20.37
CA THR A 150 -46.43 -39.50 20.63
C THR A 150 -45.37 -38.51 20.15
N LEU A 151 -45.75 -37.62 19.23
CA LEU A 151 -45.03 -36.40 18.91
C LEU A 151 -45.17 -35.43 20.09
N SER A 152 -44.06 -34.99 20.66
CA SER A 152 -44.01 -34.01 21.74
C SER A 152 -43.43 -32.70 21.19
N LEU A 153 -44.29 -31.72 20.90
CA LEU A 153 -43.88 -30.34 20.61
C LEU A 153 -43.78 -29.58 21.95
N ALA A 154 -42.56 -29.25 22.39
CA ALA A 154 -42.36 -28.34 23.50
C ALA A 154 -42.28 -26.92 22.93
N ALA A 155 -43.28 -26.08 23.24
CA ALA A 155 -43.22 -24.64 22.98
C ALA A 155 -42.82 -23.93 24.29
N SER A 156 -41.63 -23.32 24.32
CA SER A 156 -41.25 -22.37 25.36
C SER A 156 -41.50 -20.96 24.85
N GLY A 157 -42.71 -20.45 25.04
CA GLY A 157 -43.04 -19.06 24.74
C GLY A 157 -43.00 -18.22 26.01
N ASP A 158 -41.95 -17.43 26.19
CA ASP A 158 -41.94 -16.30 27.12
C ASP A 158 -42.39 -15.06 26.35
N GLY A 159 -43.69 -15.00 26.06
CA GLY A 159 -44.31 -13.92 25.29
C GLY A 159 -45.57 -13.44 26.00
N GLN A 160 -45.51 -12.26 26.61
CA GLN A 160 -46.72 -11.55 26.98
C GLN A 160 -47.52 -11.23 25.71
N LEU A 161 -48.68 -11.88 25.56
CA LEU A 161 -49.71 -11.44 24.61
C LEU A 161 -50.32 -10.13 25.13
N THR A 162 -49.80 -9.00 24.70
CA THR A 162 -50.53 -7.73 24.72
C THR A 162 -51.61 -7.77 23.64
N GLU A 163 -52.83 -7.40 24.02
CA GLU A 163 -54.03 -7.45 23.18
C GLU A 163 -53.93 -6.58 21.91
N ASP A 164 -54.59 -7.10 20.87
CA ASP A 164 -55.20 -6.42 19.72
C ASP A 164 -54.27 -6.04 18.55
N TYR A 165 -54.19 -6.93 17.53
CA TYR A 165 -54.43 -6.69 16.08
C TYR A 165 -54.11 -7.99 15.30
N GLY A 166 -55.13 -8.61 14.67
CA GLY A 166 -54.99 -9.60 13.58
C GLY A 166 -54.38 -10.98 13.93
N ALA A 167 -55.22 -12.01 14.07
CA ALA A 167 -54.77 -13.38 14.33
C ALA A 167 -53.99 -13.99 13.14
N ALA A 168 -52.66 -14.02 13.21
CA ALA A 168 -51.83 -14.92 12.42
C ALA A 168 -51.94 -16.34 13.02
N THR A 169 -52.32 -17.33 12.22
CA THR A 169 -52.37 -18.75 12.63
C THR A 169 -51.19 -19.47 12.01
N LEU A 170 -50.20 -19.85 12.83
CA LEU A 170 -49.11 -20.72 12.40
C LEU A 170 -49.65 -22.15 12.29
N SER A 171 -49.80 -22.67 11.06
CA SER A 171 -50.19 -24.06 10.81
C SER A 171 -48.96 -24.89 10.43
N LEU A 172 -48.40 -25.61 11.41
CA LEU A 172 -47.37 -26.62 11.18
C LEU A 172 -48.04 -27.94 10.75
N MET A 173 -47.91 -28.32 9.47
CA MET A 173 -48.22 -29.69 9.03
C MET A 173 -46.96 -30.54 9.13
N ALA A 174 -46.71 -31.14 10.30
CA ALA A 174 -45.72 -32.20 10.44
C ALA A 174 -46.37 -33.54 10.07
N SER A 175 -45.89 -34.20 9.01
CA SER A 175 -46.25 -35.58 8.66
C SER A 175 -45.02 -36.46 8.81
N ALA A 176 -44.94 -37.21 9.92
CA ALA A 176 -43.91 -38.24 10.09
C ALA A 176 -44.47 -39.60 9.64
N ASN A 177 -43.96 -40.15 8.53
CA ASN A 177 -44.18 -41.54 8.14
C ASN A 177 -42.88 -42.33 8.34
N GLY A 178 -42.71 -42.90 9.54
CA GLY A 178 -41.51 -43.66 9.88
C GLY A 178 -41.83 -44.90 10.73
N HIS A 179 -41.22 -46.02 10.37
CA HIS A 179 -41.14 -47.23 11.19
C HIS A 179 -39.81 -47.16 11.95
N LEU A 180 -39.82 -46.98 13.28
CA LEU A 180 -38.63 -46.97 14.10
C LEU A 180 -38.74 -47.99 15.24
N ALA A 181 -37.72 -48.83 15.35
CA ALA A 181 -37.39 -49.57 16.56
C ALA A 181 -36.20 -48.81 17.19
N ASP A 182 -36.42 -48.27 18.39
CA ASP A 182 -35.44 -47.64 19.28
C ASP A 182 -34.56 -46.51 18.69
N GLY A 183 -35.03 -45.25 18.84
CA GLY A 183 -34.24 -44.04 18.59
C GLY A 183 -34.99 -42.75 18.96
N LEU A 184 -34.30 -41.78 19.56
CA LEU A 184 -34.83 -40.45 19.91
C LEU A 184 -34.42 -39.45 18.83
N ILE A 185 -35.37 -38.71 18.25
CA ILE A 185 -35.08 -37.61 17.30
C ILE A 185 -35.29 -36.30 18.05
N LEU A 186 -34.25 -35.48 18.16
CA LEU A 186 -34.30 -34.10 18.64
C LEU A 186 -34.13 -33.17 17.43
N LEU A 187 -35.17 -32.38 17.12
CA LEU A 187 -35.14 -31.33 16.11
C LEU A 187 -35.33 -30.00 16.85
N PRO A 188 -34.26 -29.29 17.26
CA PRO A 188 -34.38 -27.92 17.70
C PRO A 188 -34.70 -27.07 16.46
N LEU A 189 -35.99 -26.82 16.22
CA LEU A 189 -36.46 -25.96 15.15
C LEU A 189 -36.81 -24.60 15.78
N GLU A 190 -36.00 -23.59 15.50
CA GLU A 190 -36.30 -22.21 15.85
C GLU A 190 -36.89 -21.50 14.63
N ILE A 191 -38.14 -21.05 14.75
CA ILE A 191 -38.81 -20.24 13.73
C ILE A 191 -39.16 -18.92 14.39
N SER A 192 -38.41 -17.87 14.05
CA SER A 192 -38.71 -16.50 14.45
C SER A 192 -39.45 -15.79 13.32
N VAL A 193 -40.62 -15.23 13.63
CA VAL A 193 -41.50 -14.56 12.68
C VAL A 193 -41.78 -13.16 13.19
N ASP A 194 -41.17 -12.16 12.56
CA ASP A 194 -41.37 -10.77 12.96
C ASP A 194 -42.41 -10.09 12.05
N SER A 195 -43.63 -9.96 12.56
CA SER A 195 -44.75 -9.21 11.96
C SER A 195 -45.13 -9.55 10.51
N VAL A 196 -45.57 -10.78 10.21
CA VAL A 196 -46.04 -11.14 8.86
C VAL A 196 -47.51 -10.77 8.64
N THR A 197 -47.82 -10.00 7.59
CA THR A 197 -49.20 -9.77 7.12
C THR A 197 -49.56 -10.73 5.97
N GLY A 198 -50.02 -11.94 6.30
CA GLY A 198 -50.42 -12.92 5.27
C GLY A 198 -50.47 -14.36 5.76
N THR A 199 -50.76 -15.29 4.85
CA THR A 199 -50.64 -16.73 5.12
C THR A 199 -49.22 -17.18 4.77
N LEU A 200 -48.37 -17.41 5.78
CA LEU A 200 -47.03 -17.97 5.60
C LEU A 200 -47.14 -19.50 5.41
N SER A 201 -46.59 -20.03 4.31
CA SER A 201 -46.49 -21.46 4.07
C SER A 201 -45.04 -21.78 3.71
N LEU A 202 -44.35 -22.49 4.61
CA LEU A 202 -42.96 -22.94 4.43
C LEU A 202 -42.96 -24.46 4.23
N PRO A 203 -42.91 -24.98 2.99
CA PRO A 203 -42.73 -26.40 2.76
C PRO A 203 -41.25 -26.75 3.00
N ILE A 204 -40.92 -27.15 4.23
CA ILE A 204 -39.60 -27.69 4.56
C ILE A 204 -39.71 -29.22 4.53
N GLU A 205 -39.00 -29.87 3.60
CA GLU A 205 -38.88 -31.33 3.50
C GLU A 205 -37.43 -31.72 3.86
N ILE A 206 -37.26 -32.55 4.88
CA ILE A 206 -35.95 -33.02 5.35
C ILE A 206 -35.95 -34.54 5.29
N ASP A 207 -35.26 -35.09 4.28
CA ASP A 207 -35.07 -36.53 4.14
C ASP A 207 -33.78 -36.97 4.86
N VAL A 208 -33.95 -37.76 5.91
CA VAL A 208 -32.84 -38.30 6.70
C VAL A 208 -32.83 -39.82 6.60
N ALA A 209 -31.79 -40.38 5.99
CA ALA A 209 -31.59 -41.83 5.89
C ALA A 209 -30.34 -42.27 6.65
N THR A 210 -30.55 -43.10 7.69
CA THR A 210 -29.51 -43.85 8.44
C THR A 210 -28.34 -43.07 9.08
N PRO A 211 -28.57 -42.01 9.89
CA PRO A 211 -27.55 -41.53 10.83
C PRO A 211 -27.69 -42.20 12.21
N GLU A 212 -26.58 -42.53 12.87
CA GLU A 212 -26.58 -42.95 14.29
C GLU A 212 -26.76 -41.74 15.25
N THR A 213 -26.33 -40.55 14.83
CA THR A 213 -26.58 -39.25 15.47
C THR A 213 -26.54 -38.16 14.40
N LEU A 214 -27.50 -37.22 14.42
CA LEU A 214 -27.57 -36.10 13.47
C LEU A 214 -28.01 -34.84 14.22
N THR A 215 -27.17 -33.79 14.16
CA THR A 215 -27.52 -32.44 14.62
C THR A 215 -27.51 -31.54 13.39
N LEU A 216 -28.68 -31.03 13.00
CA LEU A 216 -28.85 -30.06 11.93
C LEU A 216 -29.33 -28.75 12.54
N PRO A 217 -28.43 -27.79 12.85
CA PRO A 217 -28.86 -26.45 13.23
C PRO A 217 -29.44 -25.77 11.97
N LEU A 218 -30.77 -25.74 11.89
CA LEU A 218 -31.50 -25.03 10.83
C LEU A 218 -32.11 -23.76 11.45
N SER A 219 -31.58 -22.59 11.09
CA SER A 219 -32.21 -21.30 11.37
C SER A 219 -32.94 -20.82 10.12
N VAL A 220 -34.21 -20.45 10.26
CA VAL A 220 -35.00 -19.87 9.18
C VAL A 220 -35.57 -18.54 9.68
N THR A 221 -34.93 -17.44 9.27
CA THR A 221 -35.39 -16.08 9.57
C THR A 221 -36.27 -15.58 8.43
N VAL A 222 -37.53 -15.23 8.73
CA VAL A 222 -38.45 -14.65 7.75
C VAL A 222 -38.64 -13.17 8.08
N TYR A 223 -38.23 -12.31 7.16
CA TYR A 223 -38.35 -10.87 7.29
C TYR A 223 -39.62 -10.35 6.62
N ASP A 224 -40.34 -9.43 7.26
CA ASP A 224 -41.38 -8.67 6.57
C ASP A 224 -40.74 -7.60 5.67
N ALA A 225 -40.85 -7.78 4.36
CA ALA A 225 -40.39 -6.81 3.37
C ALA A 225 -41.07 -5.43 3.51
N SER A 226 -42.18 -5.31 4.25
CA SER A 226 -42.83 -4.04 4.56
C SER A 226 -42.12 -3.23 5.66
N ASN A 227 -41.30 -3.89 6.49
CA ASN A 227 -40.48 -3.25 7.53
C ASN A 227 -39.14 -2.72 7.01
N PHE A 228 -38.66 -3.26 5.88
CA PHE A 228 -37.50 -2.69 5.22
C PHE A 228 -37.92 -1.43 4.45
N PRO A 229 -37.32 -0.26 4.72
CA PRO A 229 -37.50 0.87 3.85
C PRO A 229 -37.02 0.50 2.44
N GLY A 230 -37.86 0.71 1.43
CA GLY A 230 -37.41 0.75 0.04
C GLY A 230 -36.35 1.85 -0.15
N HIS A 231 -35.72 1.88 -1.32
CA HIS A 231 -34.69 2.87 -1.65
C HIS A 231 -35.03 4.28 -1.12
N ASN A 232 -34.06 4.92 -0.44
CA ASN A 232 -34.18 6.23 0.22
C ASN A 232 -35.29 6.35 1.28
N GLY A 233 -35.54 5.30 2.09
CA GLY A 233 -36.46 5.40 3.23
C GLY A 233 -37.95 5.28 2.84
N THR A 234 -38.25 4.77 1.64
CA THR A 234 -39.64 4.67 1.17
C THR A 234 -40.37 3.59 1.98
N ALA A 235 -41.47 3.93 2.66
CA ALA A 235 -42.16 3.09 3.66
C ALA A 235 -42.81 1.78 3.14
N SER A 236 -42.45 1.32 1.94
CA SER A 236 -42.77 0.01 1.42
C SER A 236 -41.70 -0.34 0.40
N GLY A 237 -41.03 -1.49 0.56
CA GLY A 237 -40.08 -2.05 -0.41
C GLY A 237 -40.61 -2.14 -1.85
N GLY A 238 -41.92 -1.98 -2.06
CA GLY A 238 -42.56 -1.72 -3.34
C GLY A 238 -42.47 -2.90 -4.31
N THR A 239 -43.28 -2.90 -5.35
CA THR A 239 -43.03 -3.77 -6.51
C THR A 239 -41.90 -3.17 -7.31
N PHE A 240 -40.84 -3.95 -7.54
CA PHE A 240 -39.76 -3.55 -8.44
C PHE A 240 -39.92 -4.18 -9.81
N ALA A 241 -39.29 -3.56 -10.80
CA ALA A 241 -39.09 -4.10 -12.13
C ALA A 241 -37.66 -3.77 -12.58
N VAL A 242 -37.25 -4.32 -13.72
CA VAL A 242 -35.97 -4.00 -14.35
C VAL A 242 -36.20 -3.60 -15.80
N ARG A 243 -35.26 -2.87 -16.39
CA ARG A 243 -35.16 -2.68 -17.82
C ARG A 243 -33.75 -3.01 -18.29
N VAL A 244 -33.64 -3.86 -19.30
CA VAL A 244 -32.36 -4.22 -19.92
C VAL A 244 -32.41 -3.90 -21.40
N GLU A 245 -31.50 -3.03 -21.85
CA GLU A 245 -31.30 -2.71 -23.26
C GLU A 245 -29.95 -3.25 -23.73
N VAL A 246 -29.95 -3.95 -24.88
CA VAL A 246 -28.75 -4.49 -25.54
C VAL A 246 -28.76 -4.02 -26.99
N GLY A 247 -27.68 -3.39 -27.46
CA GLY A 247 -27.61 -2.82 -28.81
C GLY A 247 -28.64 -1.71 -29.06
N GLY A 248 -29.15 -1.07 -28.01
CA GLY A 248 -30.23 -0.06 -28.09
C GLY A 248 -31.64 -0.66 -28.29
N GLN A 249 -31.80 -1.97 -28.14
CA GLN A 249 -33.10 -2.64 -28.14
C GLN A 249 -33.44 -3.15 -26.74
N ASP A 250 -34.70 -3.03 -26.34
CA ASP A 250 -35.21 -3.53 -25.06
C ASP A 250 -35.43 -5.06 -25.09
N TYR A 251 -34.76 -5.76 -24.18
CA TYR A 251 -34.83 -7.22 -23.99
C TYR A 251 -35.49 -7.64 -22.68
N THR A 252 -36.05 -6.70 -21.91
CA THR A 252 -36.61 -6.91 -20.57
C THR A 252 -37.57 -8.09 -20.47
N SER A 253 -38.48 -8.23 -21.43
CA SER A 253 -39.48 -9.30 -21.44
C SER A 253 -38.94 -10.72 -21.60
N ARG A 254 -37.62 -10.86 -21.82
CA ARG A 254 -36.93 -12.12 -22.10
C ARG A 254 -35.96 -12.53 -20.99
N LEU A 255 -35.84 -11.70 -19.95
CA LEU A 255 -34.99 -11.98 -18.80
C LEU A 255 -35.48 -13.21 -18.04
N ILE A 256 -34.54 -14.06 -17.63
CA ILE A 256 -34.76 -15.25 -16.79
C ILE A 256 -33.66 -15.34 -15.74
N GLY A 257 -33.90 -16.13 -14.68
CA GLY A 257 -32.93 -16.35 -13.60
C GLY A 257 -32.70 -15.07 -12.78
N SER A 258 -31.47 -14.58 -12.76
CA SER A 258 -31.07 -13.38 -12.04
C SER A 258 -30.29 -12.39 -12.92
N ILE A 259 -30.25 -11.14 -12.47
CA ILE A 259 -29.26 -10.15 -12.89
C ILE A 259 -28.29 -9.95 -11.74
N GLU A 260 -27.00 -10.01 -12.06
CA GLU A 260 -25.92 -9.67 -11.15
C GLU A 260 -25.11 -8.51 -11.73
N VAL A 261 -24.85 -7.49 -10.92
CA VAL A 261 -23.93 -6.40 -11.25
C VAL A 261 -22.91 -6.28 -10.13
N ASP A 262 -21.64 -6.55 -10.42
CA ASP A 262 -20.54 -6.52 -9.46
C ASP A 262 -19.58 -5.38 -9.83
N ALA A 263 -19.30 -4.52 -8.86
CA ALA A 263 -18.33 -3.45 -8.96
C ALA A 263 -17.32 -3.62 -7.83
N GLU A 264 -16.04 -3.72 -8.18
CA GLU A 264 -14.93 -3.83 -7.24
C GLU A 264 -13.95 -2.68 -7.50
N GLU A 265 -13.44 -2.08 -6.42
CA GLU A 265 -12.50 -0.97 -6.46
C GLU A 265 -11.27 -1.29 -7.32
N GLY A 266 -10.96 -0.43 -8.29
CA GLY A 266 -9.80 -0.61 -9.17
C GLY A 266 -10.00 -1.70 -10.22
N SER A 267 -11.21 -2.22 -10.39
CA SER A 267 -11.58 -3.25 -11.37
C SER A 267 -12.68 -2.77 -12.30
N ALA A 268 -12.86 -3.46 -13.43
CA ALA A 268 -13.98 -3.18 -14.33
C ALA A 268 -15.28 -3.65 -13.68
N ARG A 269 -16.35 -2.85 -13.73
CA ARG A 269 -17.69 -3.30 -13.33
C ARG A 269 -18.17 -4.36 -14.31
N VAL A 270 -18.69 -5.46 -13.78
CA VAL A 270 -19.20 -6.59 -14.56
C VAL A 270 -20.69 -6.75 -14.33
N ALA A 271 -21.43 -7.13 -15.38
CA ALA A 271 -22.82 -7.52 -15.26
C ALA A 271 -23.08 -8.88 -15.94
N ASN A 272 -23.89 -9.71 -15.30
CA ASN A 272 -24.29 -11.02 -15.81
C ASN A 272 -25.82 -11.12 -15.79
N PHE A 273 -26.41 -11.56 -16.91
CA PHE A 273 -27.85 -11.85 -16.99
C PHE A 273 -28.15 -12.83 -18.12
N ALA A 274 -29.29 -13.51 -18.04
CA ALA A 274 -29.72 -14.47 -19.04
C ALA A 274 -30.97 -14.02 -19.80
N LEU A 275 -31.02 -14.30 -21.10
CA LEU A 275 -32.15 -14.01 -21.99
C LEU A 275 -32.65 -15.28 -22.68
N VAL A 276 -33.97 -15.42 -22.79
CA VAL A 276 -34.58 -16.46 -23.64
C VAL A 276 -34.46 -16.08 -25.12
N LEU A 277 -33.96 -17.01 -25.94
CA LEU A 277 -33.84 -16.83 -27.37
C LEU A 277 -35.15 -17.20 -28.09
N TYR A 278 -35.47 -16.46 -29.16
CA TYR A 278 -36.54 -16.90 -30.06
C TYR A 278 -36.02 -18.02 -30.97
N PRO A 279 -36.90 -18.91 -31.44
CA PRO A 279 -36.55 -19.92 -32.44
C PRO A 279 -35.96 -19.24 -33.68
N GLY A 280 -34.74 -19.62 -34.09
CA GLY A 280 -34.06 -18.98 -35.21
C GLY A 280 -32.60 -19.43 -35.35
N ILE A 281 -31.90 -18.78 -36.27
CA ILE A 281 -30.44 -18.87 -36.35
C ILE A 281 -29.88 -17.92 -35.29
N PHE A 282 -28.90 -18.40 -34.53
CA PHE A 282 -28.19 -17.64 -33.52
C PHE A 282 -26.72 -17.55 -33.92
N GLU A 283 -26.20 -16.33 -34.05
CA GLU A 283 -24.79 -16.06 -34.33
C GLU A 283 -24.20 -15.33 -33.10
N PRO A 284 -23.38 -16.00 -32.27
CA PRO A 284 -22.84 -15.42 -31.04
C PRO A 284 -22.04 -14.13 -31.28
N ASP A 285 -21.28 -14.08 -32.39
CA ASP A 285 -20.41 -12.95 -32.74
C ASP A 285 -21.19 -11.64 -32.98
N GLU A 286 -22.49 -11.71 -33.27
CA GLU A 286 -23.34 -10.51 -33.43
C GLU A 286 -23.67 -9.83 -32.09
N TRP A 287 -23.41 -10.50 -30.96
CA TRP A 287 -23.69 -9.97 -29.62
C TRP A 287 -22.50 -9.29 -28.97
N ILE A 288 -21.27 -9.66 -29.35
CA ILE A 288 -20.03 -9.12 -28.79
C ILE A 288 -19.94 -7.62 -29.10
N ASN A 289 -19.51 -6.84 -28.11
CA ASN A 289 -19.32 -5.39 -28.21
C ASN A 289 -20.62 -4.60 -28.46
N LEU A 290 -21.79 -5.20 -28.24
CA LEU A 290 -23.04 -4.44 -28.21
C LEU A 290 -23.15 -3.65 -26.90
N PRO A 291 -23.58 -2.37 -26.94
CA PRO A 291 -23.77 -1.58 -25.73
C PRO A 291 -24.92 -2.15 -24.88
N VAL A 292 -24.73 -2.15 -23.57
CA VAL A 292 -25.68 -2.67 -22.57
C VAL A 292 -25.98 -1.59 -21.53
N THR A 293 -27.26 -1.45 -21.19
CA THR A 293 -27.68 -0.69 -20.00
C THR A 293 -28.70 -1.47 -19.18
N ILE A 294 -28.54 -1.44 -17.87
CA ILE A 294 -29.46 -2.07 -16.91
C ILE A 294 -29.99 -0.99 -15.98
N ASP A 295 -31.30 -0.85 -15.91
CA ASP A 295 -31.99 0.06 -15.01
C ASP A 295 -32.87 -0.73 -14.02
N TYR A 296 -32.76 -0.42 -12.74
CA TYR A 296 -33.70 -0.83 -11.71
C TYR A 296 -34.88 0.15 -11.65
N LEU A 297 -36.10 -0.38 -11.61
CA LEU A 297 -37.34 0.41 -11.62
C LEU A 297 -38.11 0.19 -10.31
N GLN A 298 -38.45 1.28 -9.63
CA GLN A 298 -39.25 1.23 -8.40
C GLN A 298 -40.14 2.47 -8.32
N ASN A 299 -41.43 2.27 -8.04
CA ASN A 299 -42.40 3.36 -7.84
C ASN A 299 -42.35 4.44 -8.95
N ASP A 300 -42.39 4.00 -10.21
CA ASP A 300 -42.28 4.84 -11.43
C ASP A 300 -40.94 5.61 -11.61
N SER A 301 -39.96 5.38 -10.74
CA SER A 301 -38.59 5.90 -10.86
C SER A 301 -37.67 4.87 -11.52
N SER A 302 -36.65 5.36 -12.23
CA SER A 302 -35.67 4.55 -12.96
C SER A 302 -34.28 4.90 -12.47
N PHE A 303 -33.53 3.90 -12.03
CA PHE A 303 -32.17 4.05 -11.52
C PHE A 303 -31.23 3.19 -12.36
N ARG A 304 -30.26 3.83 -13.02
CA ARG A 304 -29.20 3.11 -13.73
C ARG A 304 -28.38 2.30 -12.72
N ILE A 305 -28.04 1.05 -13.02
CA ILE A 305 -27.10 0.26 -12.20
C ILE A 305 -25.89 -0.24 -12.98
N PHE A 306 -26.00 -0.30 -14.31
CA PHE A 306 -24.90 -0.72 -15.19
C PHE A 306 -24.95 -0.05 -16.57
N THR A 307 -23.79 0.38 -17.06
CA THR A 307 -23.55 0.83 -18.43
C THR A 307 -22.26 0.18 -18.93
N GLY A 308 -22.30 -0.51 -20.06
CA GLY A 308 -21.13 -1.20 -20.58
C GLY A 308 -21.34 -1.81 -21.96
N ILE A 309 -20.59 -2.87 -22.24
CA ILE A 309 -20.67 -3.66 -23.47
C ILE A 309 -20.76 -5.15 -23.14
N VAL A 310 -21.32 -5.95 -24.04
CA VAL A 310 -21.22 -7.41 -23.98
C VAL A 310 -19.79 -7.83 -24.28
N ASP A 311 -19.17 -8.55 -23.35
CA ASP A 311 -17.84 -9.14 -23.52
C ASP A 311 -17.97 -10.58 -24.05
N LEU A 312 -18.73 -11.41 -23.35
CA LEU A 312 -18.88 -12.83 -23.65
C LEU A 312 -20.36 -13.27 -23.67
N PRO A 313 -20.88 -13.69 -24.84
CA PRO A 313 -22.14 -14.40 -24.94
C PRO A 313 -21.96 -15.93 -24.83
N GLU A 314 -22.63 -16.56 -23.85
CA GLU A 314 -22.65 -18.01 -23.68
C GLU A 314 -24.03 -18.60 -24.00
N LEU A 315 -24.07 -19.57 -24.92
CA LEU A 315 -25.32 -20.19 -25.37
C LEU A 315 -25.66 -21.45 -24.55
N SER A 316 -26.84 -21.49 -23.92
CA SER A 316 -27.43 -22.72 -23.38
C SER A 316 -28.40 -23.32 -24.41
N LEU A 317 -28.01 -24.47 -24.98
CA LEU A 317 -28.88 -25.23 -25.90
C LEU A 317 -30.00 -25.97 -25.17
N GLU A 318 -29.81 -26.29 -23.89
CA GLU A 318 -30.81 -26.99 -23.06
C GLU A 318 -31.98 -26.06 -22.73
N ASP A 319 -31.68 -24.83 -22.30
CA ASP A 319 -32.67 -23.85 -21.88
C ASP A 319 -33.13 -22.93 -23.03
N ASN A 320 -32.52 -23.07 -24.20
CA ASN A 320 -32.69 -22.18 -25.35
C ASN A 320 -32.55 -20.70 -24.93
N SER A 321 -31.48 -20.44 -24.18
CA SER A 321 -31.16 -19.14 -23.58
C SER A 321 -29.71 -18.74 -23.88
N ILE A 322 -29.42 -17.47 -23.65
CA ILE A 322 -28.08 -16.90 -23.73
C ILE A 322 -27.76 -16.22 -22.40
N VAL A 323 -26.59 -16.50 -21.83
CA VAL A 323 -26.02 -15.76 -20.72
C VAL A 323 -25.07 -14.71 -21.30
N LEU A 324 -25.23 -13.46 -20.88
CA LEU A 324 -24.40 -12.35 -21.31
C LEU A 324 -23.54 -11.88 -20.14
N SER A 325 -22.23 -12.05 -20.27
CA SER A 325 -21.25 -11.39 -19.41
C SER A 325 -20.83 -10.08 -20.06
N CYS A 326 -21.00 -8.99 -19.31
CA CYS A 326 -20.82 -7.63 -19.76
C CYS A 326 -19.76 -6.93 -18.90
N THR A 327 -19.04 -5.99 -19.47
CA THR A 327 -18.04 -5.16 -18.79
C THR A 327 -18.28 -3.68 -19.08
N ASP A 328 -17.98 -2.80 -18.12
CA ASP A 328 -17.91 -1.36 -18.37
C ASP A 328 -16.71 -0.94 -19.25
N ASN A 329 -15.78 -1.88 -19.49
CA ASN A 329 -14.56 -1.70 -20.28
C ASN A 329 -13.63 -0.59 -19.73
N ARG A 330 -13.41 -0.54 -18.41
CA ARG A 330 -12.49 0.44 -17.77
C ARG A 330 -11.12 0.51 -18.42
N GLN A 331 -10.45 -0.63 -18.63
CA GLN A 331 -9.13 -0.67 -19.26
C GLN A 331 -9.17 -0.06 -20.67
N GLY A 332 -10.12 -0.51 -21.51
CA GLY A 332 -10.30 0.04 -22.85
C GLY A 332 -10.63 1.53 -22.84
N TRP A 333 -11.23 2.06 -21.77
CA TRP A 333 -11.49 3.50 -21.61
C TRP A 333 -10.19 4.31 -21.54
N PHE A 334 -9.16 3.82 -20.82
CA PHE A 334 -7.84 4.44 -20.77
C PHE A 334 -7.03 4.21 -22.04
N GLU A 335 -7.02 2.99 -22.58
CA GLU A 335 -6.29 2.63 -23.81
C GLU A 335 -6.71 3.50 -25.01
N ASN A 336 -7.98 3.89 -25.06
CA ASN A 336 -8.51 4.75 -26.13
C ASN A 336 -8.18 6.25 -25.97
N LYS A 337 -7.38 6.64 -24.96
CA LYS A 337 -6.96 8.02 -24.74
C LYS A 337 -5.48 8.24 -25.03
N PRO A 338 -5.11 9.38 -25.63
CA PRO A 338 -3.71 9.79 -25.68
C PRO A 338 -3.24 10.22 -24.29
N ARG A 339 -1.93 10.11 -24.04
CA ARG A 339 -1.28 10.55 -22.78
C ARG A 339 -1.74 11.93 -22.31
N SER A 340 -1.76 12.93 -23.20
CA SER A 340 -2.15 14.30 -22.82
C SER A 340 -3.58 14.41 -22.29
N ALA A 341 -4.48 13.52 -22.71
CA ALA A 341 -5.84 13.49 -22.18
C ALA A 341 -5.89 12.85 -20.79
N ILE A 342 -5.01 11.89 -20.50
CA ILE A 342 -4.88 11.29 -19.17
C ILE A 342 -4.24 12.30 -18.22
N GLU A 343 -3.16 12.98 -18.63
CA GLU A 343 -2.55 14.05 -17.84
C GLU A 343 -3.57 15.15 -17.48
N GLU A 344 -4.45 15.51 -18.42
CA GLU A 344 -5.53 16.48 -18.17
C GLU A 344 -6.57 15.99 -17.15
N LEU A 345 -6.82 14.68 -17.06
CA LEU A 345 -7.73 14.09 -16.07
C LEU A 345 -7.11 14.12 -14.66
N PHE A 346 -5.80 13.88 -14.56
CA PHE A 346 -5.08 13.82 -13.28
C PHE A 346 -4.50 15.17 -12.83
N LYS A 347 -4.58 16.24 -13.64
CA LYS A 347 -3.93 17.54 -13.36
C LYS A 347 -4.32 18.19 -12.02
N ASP A 348 -5.54 17.94 -11.55
CA ASP A 348 -6.10 18.51 -10.31
C ASP A 348 -5.96 17.52 -9.13
N THR A 349 -5.21 16.44 -9.32
CA THR A 349 -4.89 15.42 -8.31
C THR A 349 -3.45 15.56 -7.82
N GLU A 350 -3.09 14.78 -6.81
CA GLU A 350 -1.70 14.72 -6.28
C GLU A 350 -0.84 13.66 -6.98
N ALA A 351 -1.36 12.98 -8.00
CA ALA A 351 -0.65 11.93 -8.71
C ALA A 351 0.63 12.46 -9.39
N LYS A 352 1.69 11.66 -9.33
CA LYS A 352 3.01 11.96 -9.87
C LYS A 352 3.45 10.81 -10.76
N TRP A 353 4.20 11.13 -11.81
CA TRP A 353 4.79 10.13 -12.69
C TRP A 353 6.21 10.53 -13.05
N SER A 354 7.14 9.58 -12.90
CA SER A 354 8.54 9.74 -13.31
C SER A 354 9.01 8.48 -14.01
N PRO A 355 9.68 8.59 -15.18
CA PRO A 355 10.26 7.44 -15.85
C PRO A 355 11.41 6.82 -15.04
N ALA A 356 12.02 7.55 -14.11
CA ALA A 356 13.05 7.00 -13.22
C ALA A 356 12.48 6.03 -12.17
N VAL A 357 11.17 6.09 -11.91
CA VAL A 357 10.46 5.23 -10.95
C VAL A 357 9.73 4.10 -11.67
N PHE A 358 8.97 4.41 -12.72
CA PHE A 358 8.12 3.44 -13.42
C PHE A 358 8.73 2.87 -14.70
N GLY A 359 9.81 3.46 -15.20
CA GLY A 359 10.33 3.15 -16.52
C GLY A 359 9.46 3.73 -17.64
N ASP A 360 9.72 3.26 -18.86
CA ASP A 360 8.86 3.54 -20.00
C ASP A 360 7.56 2.73 -19.90
N TYR A 361 6.43 3.34 -20.27
CA TYR A 361 5.14 2.66 -20.37
C TYR A 361 4.85 2.25 -21.82
N GLU A 362 4.17 1.12 -22.00
CA GLU A 362 3.79 0.60 -23.32
C GLU A 362 2.36 0.98 -23.72
N THR A 363 1.47 1.13 -22.74
CA THR A 363 0.04 1.42 -22.96
C THR A 363 -0.42 2.63 -22.16
N SER A 364 -1.45 3.31 -22.65
CA SER A 364 -2.07 4.44 -21.93
C SER A 364 -2.68 4.01 -20.59
N ASP A 365 -3.15 2.77 -20.48
CA ASP A 365 -3.65 2.18 -19.25
C ASP A 365 -2.53 2.02 -18.21
N GLN A 366 -1.38 1.47 -18.59
CA GLN A 366 -0.20 1.38 -17.70
C GLN A 366 0.20 2.77 -17.15
N PHE A 367 0.19 3.81 -18.00
CA PHE A 367 0.47 5.17 -17.55
C PHE A 367 -0.56 5.69 -16.53
N ALA A 368 -1.84 5.36 -16.69
CA ALA A 368 -2.88 5.73 -15.72
C ALA A 368 -2.73 4.94 -14.40
N GLU A 369 -2.41 3.65 -14.46
CA GLU A 369 -2.14 2.81 -13.29
C GLU A 369 -0.90 3.29 -12.52
N ASP A 370 0.17 3.70 -13.21
CA ASP A 370 1.36 4.27 -12.58
C ASP A 370 1.04 5.58 -11.83
N LEU A 371 0.16 6.43 -12.39
CA LEU A 371 -0.34 7.62 -11.70
C LEU A 371 -1.15 7.24 -10.45
N LEU A 372 -2.04 6.24 -10.54
CA LEU A 372 -2.84 5.78 -9.40
C LEU A 372 -1.99 5.18 -8.28
N ARG A 373 -0.84 4.57 -8.60
CA ARG A 373 0.14 4.08 -7.60
C ARG A 373 0.77 5.19 -6.75
N THR A 374 0.56 6.47 -7.07
CA THR A 374 1.11 7.62 -6.33
C THR A 374 0.06 8.51 -5.68
N MET A 375 -1.21 8.10 -5.72
CA MET A 375 -2.31 8.81 -5.07
C MET A 375 -3.18 7.81 -4.28
N PRO A 376 -3.59 8.11 -3.03
CA PRO A 376 -4.44 7.22 -2.23
C PRO A 376 -5.92 7.32 -2.64
N ALA A 377 -6.20 6.91 -3.87
CA ALA A 377 -7.54 6.88 -4.46
C ALA A 377 -7.65 5.79 -5.54
N SER A 378 -8.86 5.34 -5.82
CA SER A 378 -9.18 4.53 -7.00
C SER A 378 -9.74 5.39 -8.11
N ALA A 379 -9.70 4.86 -9.35
CA ALA A 379 -10.39 5.45 -10.49
C ALA A 379 -11.29 4.39 -11.13
N ASP A 380 -12.60 4.59 -11.01
CA ASP A 380 -13.61 3.62 -11.41
C ASP A 380 -14.61 4.28 -12.37
N LEU A 381 -15.26 3.49 -13.24
CA LEU A 381 -16.41 3.98 -14.00
C LEU A 381 -17.68 3.86 -13.15
N ASP A 382 -18.41 4.96 -13.02
CA ASP A 382 -19.70 4.98 -12.33
C ASP A 382 -20.77 4.19 -13.11
N ARG A 383 -21.97 4.02 -12.53
CA ARG A 383 -23.12 3.40 -13.21
C ARG A 383 -23.44 3.96 -14.60
N ASN A 384 -23.03 5.20 -14.91
CA ASN A 384 -23.28 5.89 -16.17
C ASN A 384 -22.10 5.76 -17.17
N GLY A 385 -21.02 5.07 -16.81
CA GLY A 385 -19.81 4.94 -17.63
C GLY A 385 -18.91 6.18 -17.59
N GLN A 386 -19.00 7.00 -16.53
CA GLN A 386 -18.15 8.18 -16.32
C GLN A 386 -17.04 7.85 -15.32
N LEU A 387 -15.81 8.28 -15.60
CA LEU A 387 -14.68 8.11 -14.69
C LEU A 387 -14.86 8.98 -13.44
N VAL A 388 -14.72 8.36 -12.27
CA VAL A 388 -14.75 9.04 -10.97
C VAL A 388 -13.54 8.60 -10.15
N PHE A 389 -12.89 9.57 -9.51
CA PHE A 389 -11.82 9.30 -8.54
C PHE A 389 -12.40 9.19 -7.12
N GLY A 390 -12.28 8.00 -6.52
CA GLY A 390 -12.72 7.73 -5.15
C GLY A 390 -11.55 7.77 -4.17
N GLN A 391 -11.42 8.85 -3.39
CA GLN A 391 -10.43 8.95 -2.31
C GLN A 391 -10.59 7.80 -1.31
N TRP A 392 -9.49 7.22 -0.82
CA TRP A 392 -9.56 6.13 0.16
C TRP A 392 -10.02 6.59 1.54
N TYR A 393 -9.81 7.85 1.89
CA TYR A 393 -10.19 8.40 3.19
C TYR A 393 -11.02 9.68 3.07
N ALA A 394 -12.09 9.75 3.86
CA ALA A 394 -12.85 10.95 4.13
C ALA A 394 -13.30 10.96 5.60
N PRO A 395 -13.40 12.15 6.24
CA PRO A 395 -13.84 12.25 7.64
C PRO A 395 -15.34 11.99 7.84
N GLY A 396 -16.14 11.90 6.77
CA GLY A 396 -17.60 11.72 6.81
C GLY A 396 -18.06 10.44 6.12
N PHE A 397 -19.38 10.31 5.99
CA PHE A 397 -20.04 9.24 5.25
C PHE A 397 -21.20 9.82 4.42
N ASP A 398 -21.50 9.16 3.31
CA ASP A 398 -22.60 9.51 2.39
C ASP A 398 -23.87 8.71 2.73
N PHE A 399 -23.72 7.46 3.16
CA PHE A 399 -24.82 6.57 3.55
C PHE A 399 -24.66 6.05 4.98
N LEU A 400 -25.79 5.90 5.68
CA LEU A 400 -25.90 5.26 6.99
C LEU A 400 -26.81 4.05 6.84
N PHE A 401 -26.36 2.90 7.34
CA PHE A 401 -27.18 1.69 7.45
C PHE A 401 -27.27 1.26 8.90
N SER A 402 -28.49 0.96 9.33
CA SER A 402 -28.81 0.46 10.68
C SER A 402 -29.30 -1.00 10.65
N ASP A 403 -29.56 -1.59 11.82
CA ASP A 403 -30.20 -2.91 11.93
C ASP A 403 -31.55 -3.01 11.19
N ALA A 404 -32.23 -1.88 10.96
CA ALA A 404 -33.50 -1.84 10.23
C ALA A 404 -33.31 -1.88 8.69
N GLU A 405 -32.10 -1.66 8.20
CA GLU A 405 -31.78 -1.54 6.77
C GLU A 405 -30.84 -2.64 6.28
N THR A 406 -30.33 -3.48 7.20
CA THR A 406 -29.38 -4.55 6.90
C THR A 406 -29.98 -5.89 7.29
N PHE A 407 -29.58 -6.95 6.60
CA PHE A 407 -29.90 -8.31 7.03
C PHE A 407 -28.96 -8.69 8.18
N PRO A 408 -29.43 -8.89 9.42
CA PRO A 408 -28.55 -9.08 10.58
C PRO A 408 -27.55 -10.22 10.41
N ASP A 409 -27.98 -11.34 9.83
CA ASP A 409 -27.17 -12.55 9.64
C ASP A 409 -26.14 -12.42 8.49
N SER A 410 -26.15 -11.30 7.74
CA SER A 410 -25.22 -11.05 6.63
C SER A 410 -23.96 -10.27 7.05
N ILE A 411 -23.95 -9.70 8.26
CA ILE A 411 -22.86 -8.85 8.71
C ILE A 411 -21.63 -9.73 8.99
N SER A 412 -20.53 -9.43 8.31
CA SER A 412 -19.25 -10.09 8.49
C SER A 412 -18.12 -9.08 8.65
N VAL A 413 -17.09 -9.50 9.38
CA VAL A 413 -15.93 -8.69 9.70
C VAL A 413 -14.68 -9.49 9.39
N GLU A 414 -13.85 -8.96 8.49
CA GLU A 414 -12.56 -9.53 8.14
C GLU A 414 -11.44 -8.58 8.58
N TRP A 415 -10.42 -9.15 9.21
CA TRP A 415 -9.29 -8.39 9.73
C TRP A 415 -8.10 -8.54 8.79
N GLY A 416 -7.50 -7.40 8.44
CA GLY A 416 -6.21 -7.40 7.75
C GLY A 416 -5.17 -8.13 8.59
N SER A 417 -4.37 -8.97 7.93
CA SER A 417 -3.28 -9.69 8.57
C SER A 417 -2.17 -8.72 8.95
N ARG A 418 -1.67 -8.82 10.18
CA ARG A 418 -0.55 -7.99 10.65
C ARG A 418 0.69 -8.14 9.76
N ARG A 419 0.89 -9.26 9.06
CA ARG A 419 2.05 -9.48 8.19
C ARG A 419 1.97 -8.69 6.89
N ASP A 420 0.78 -8.27 6.51
CA ASP A 420 0.50 -7.61 5.24
C ASP A 420 0.38 -6.08 5.42
N ILE A 421 0.60 -5.58 6.65
CA ILE A 421 0.68 -4.16 6.98
C ILE A 421 2.13 -3.68 6.80
N VAL A 422 2.38 -2.83 5.82
CA VAL A 422 3.68 -2.18 5.58
C VAL A 422 3.74 -0.91 6.42
N THR A 423 4.72 -0.82 7.31
CA THR A 423 4.90 0.34 8.21
C THR A 423 6.07 1.22 7.80
N GLN A 424 6.93 0.74 6.90
CA GLN A 424 8.08 1.45 6.37
C GLN A 424 8.38 1.04 4.92
N VAL A 425 8.82 1.99 4.11
CA VAL A 425 9.40 1.75 2.79
C VAL A 425 10.76 2.44 2.73
N ASN A 426 11.80 1.69 2.39
CA ASN A 426 13.13 2.22 2.16
C ASN A 426 13.30 2.48 0.67
N ILE A 427 13.74 3.67 0.30
CA ILE A 427 13.99 4.05 -1.09
C ILE A 427 15.49 4.30 -1.23
N ASP A 428 16.14 3.48 -2.04
CA ASP A 428 17.51 3.72 -2.50
C ASP A 428 17.44 4.46 -3.85
N ALA A 429 17.79 5.75 -3.86
CA ALA A 429 17.80 6.55 -5.08
C ALA A 429 19.23 6.92 -5.49
N GLU A 430 19.60 6.57 -6.71
CA GLU A 430 20.89 6.90 -7.32
C GLU A 430 20.69 7.88 -8.47
N TYR A 431 21.48 8.97 -8.46
CA TYR A 431 21.48 9.96 -9.53
C TYR A 431 22.90 10.18 -10.06
N SER A 432 23.12 9.84 -11.33
CA SER A 432 24.40 10.02 -12.02
C SER A 432 24.32 11.11 -13.08
N TYR A 433 25.28 12.02 -13.07
CA TYR A 433 25.41 13.09 -14.07
C TYR A 433 26.87 13.55 -14.19
N GLN A 434 27.15 14.48 -15.10
CA GLN A 434 28.51 14.93 -15.38
C GLN A 434 28.62 16.45 -15.41
N PHE A 435 29.78 16.94 -14.98
CA PHE A 435 30.24 18.30 -15.22
C PHE A 435 31.30 18.30 -16.32
N PHE A 436 30.95 18.85 -17.47
CA PHE A 436 31.91 19.20 -18.51
C PHE A 436 32.56 20.53 -18.14
N ARG A 437 33.84 20.56 -17.79
CA ARG A 437 34.51 21.75 -17.26
C ARG A 437 35.52 22.34 -18.24
N GLU A 438 35.59 23.67 -18.30
CA GLU A 438 36.66 24.41 -18.97
C GLU A 438 37.20 25.52 -18.06
N ARG A 439 38.50 25.49 -17.79
CA ARG A 439 39.21 26.57 -17.09
C ARG A 439 39.97 27.43 -18.07
N LYS A 440 39.92 28.75 -17.87
CA LYS A 440 40.63 29.75 -18.69
C LYS A 440 41.50 30.66 -17.82
N ARG A 441 42.69 31.02 -18.29
CA ARG A 441 43.55 32.04 -17.65
C ARG A 441 44.23 32.91 -18.70
N ARG A 442 44.08 34.23 -18.57
CA ARG A 442 44.74 35.22 -19.42
C ARG A 442 46.06 35.69 -18.80
N TYR A 443 47.08 35.82 -19.63
CA TYR A 443 48.39 36.34 -19.27
C TYR A 443 48.73 37.54 -20.16
N TRP A 444 49.33 38.56 -19.54
CA TRP A 444 49.86 39.73 -20.22
C TRP A 444 51.32 39.93 -19.84
N TRP A 445 52.19 40.05 -20.83
CA TRP A 445 53.59 40.41 -20.65
C TRP A 445 53.92 41.62 -21.52
N GLU A 446 54.67 42.56 -20.95
CA GLU A 446 55.16 43.73 -21.66
C GLU A 446 56.62 43.98 -21.27
N TYR A 447 57.43 44.32 -22.26
CA TYR A 447 58.82 44.68 -22.06
C TYR A 447 58.90 46.00 -21.26
N PRO A 448 59.68 46.06 -20.15
CA PRO A 448 59.58 47.17 -19.20
C PRO A 448 60.24 48.48 -19.66
N ARG A 449 60.82 48.52 -20.87
CA ARG A 449 61.54 49.68 -21.41
C ARG A 449 61.00 50.05 -22.79
N SER A 450 61.11 51.32 -23.14
CA SER A 450 60.79 51.79 -24.49
C SER A 450 61.77 51.25 -25.53
N PHE A 451 61.36 51.25 -26.80
CA PHE A 451 62.25 50.87 -27.89
C PHE A 451 63.51 51.77 -27.98
N GLY A 452 63.38 53.06 -27.67
CA GLY A 452 64.52 53.98 -27.65
C GLY A 452 65.57 53.57 -26.61
N GLU A 453 65.13 53.13 -25.42
CA GLU A 453 66.03 52.62 -24.37
C GLU A 453 66.62 51.25 -24.74
N TYR A 454 65.88 50.39 -25.44
CA TYR A 454 66.38 49.13 -25.97
C TYR A 454 67.51 49.33 -27.00
N LEU A 455 67.47 50.41 -27.79
CA LEU A 455 68.53 50.73 -28.76
C LEU A 455 69.82 51.18 -28.08
N GLU A 456 69.73 51.87 -26.95
CA GLU A 456 70.90 52.30 -26.17
C GLU A 456 71.54 51.13 -25.41
N GLU A 457 70.70 50.26 -24.86
CA GLU A 457 71.10 49.11 -24.05
C GLU A 457 70.29 47.88 -24.44
N ASN A 458 70.75 47.17 -25.48
CA ASN A 458 70.04 46.02 -25.99
C ASN A 458 70.02 44.86 -24.98
N THR A 459 68.91 44.15 -24.95
CA THR A 459 68.72 42.95 -24.15
C THR A 459 68.31 41.80 -25.05
N SER A 460 68.43 40.58 -24.54
CA SER A 460 67.70 39.46 -25.10
C SER A 460 66.19 39.72 -24.96
N LEU A 461 65.42 39.12 -25.86
CA LEU A 461 63.96 39.18 -25.89
C LEU A 461 63.41 37.76 -26.03
N PRO A 462 62.21 37.46 -25.49
CA PRO A 462 61.62 36.16 -25.64
C PRO A 462 61.31 35.88 -27.11
N THR A 463 61.58 34.65 -27.54
CA THR A 463 61.10 34.18 -28.84
C THR A 463 59.63 33.79 -28.76
N THR A 464 58.91 33.84 -29.88
CA THR A 464 57.52 33.35 -29.98
C THR A 464 57.42 31.90 -29.55
N SER A 465 58.38 31.07 -29.96
CA SER A 465 58.43 29.65 -29.59
C SER A 465 58.60 29.45 -28.09
N MET A 466 59.38 30.30 -27.40
CA MET A 466 59.50 30.24 -25.94
C MET A 466 58.18 30.56 -25.25
N ILE A 467 57.44 31.55 -25.75
CA ILE A 467 56.13 31.93 -25.21
C ILE A 467 55.09 30.85 -25.48
N GLU A 468 55.04 30.30 -26.70
CA GLU A 468 54.09 29.22 -27.08
C GLU A 468 54.37 27.93 -26.31
N SER A 469 55.64 27.60 -26.10
CA SER A 469 56.06 26.43 -25.31
C SER A 469 55.69 26.58 -23.85
N ALA A 470 55.85 27.78 -23.26
CA ALA A 470 55.40 28.05 -21.90
C ALA A 470 53.86 28.01 -21.79
N ALA A 471 53.14 28.54 -22.77
CA ALA A 471 51.68 28.58 -22.78
C ALA A 471 51.01 27.21 -23.03
N SER A 472 51.73 26.26 -23.63
CA SER A 472 51.22 24.91 -23.93
C SER A 472 51.77 23.84 -22.97
N ALA A 473 52.40 24.26 -21.87
CA ALA A 473 52.91 23.37 -20.84
C ALA A 473 51.76 22.68 -20.06
N ASP A 474 52.06 21.55 -19.43
CA ASP A 474 51.17 20.88 -18.45
C ASP A 474 49.76 20.50 -18.98
N GLY A 475 49.67 20.26 -20.29
CA GLY A 475 48.43 19.86 -20.98
C GLY A 475 47.44 21.02 -21.18
N TRP A 476 47.89 22.27 -21.07
CA TRP A 476 47.10 23.44 -21.42
C TRP A 476 47.20 23.74 -22.92
N SER A 477 46.15 24.32 -23.48
CA SER A 477 46.09 24.73 -24.88
C SER A 477 45.86 26.23 -25.01
N ILE A 478 46.47 26.87 -26.01
CA ILE A 478 46.24 28.29 -26.28
C ILE A 478 44.83 28.46 -26.85
N LEU A 479 44.04 29.37 -26.26
CA LEU A 479 42.76 29.79 -26.81
C LEU A 479 42.99 30.78 -27.96
N GLY A 480 42.75 30.33 -29.19
CA GLY A 480 42.94 31.15 -30.39
C GLY A 480 44.42 31.26 -30.78
N LYS A 481 45.00 32.46 -30.63
CA LYS A 481 46.41 32.73 -30.95
C LYS A 481 47.00 33.72 -29.94
N VAL A 482 48.31 33.68 -29.77
CA VAL A 482 49.04 34.71 -29.00
C VAL A 482 49.07 36.01 -29.80
N ALA A 483 48.68 37.12 -29.17
CA ALA A 483 48.83 38.45 -29.75
C ALA A 483 50.19 39.02 -29.33
N TYR A 484 51.06 39.27 -30.30
CA TYR A 484 52.40 39.79 -30.07
C TYR A 484 52.53 41.25 -30.51
N GLU A 485 53.22 42.05 -29.71
CA GLU A 485 53.85 43.27 -30.19
C GLU A 485 55.29 42.96 -30.61
N ARG A 486 55.71 43.48 -31.77
CA ARG A 486 57.01 43.19 -32.38
C ARG A 486 57.93 44.39 -32.27
N LEU A 487 59.24 44.12 -32.36
CA LEU A 487 60.20 45.19 -32.62
C LEU A 487 59.81 45.97 -33.90
N PRO A 488 60.04 47.30 -33.93
CA PRO A 488 59.82 48.11 -35.12
C PRO A 488 60.60 47.61 -36.34
N GLU A 489 60.07 47.89 -37.53
CA GLU A 489 60.71 47.54 -38.81
C GLU A 489 62.04 48.29 -39.00
N SER A 490 62.91 47.81 -39.89
CA SER A 490 64.16 48.52 -40.20
C SER A 490 63.88 49.95 -40.66
N GLY A 491 64.59 50.94 -40.12
CA GLY A 491 64.32 52.35 -40.39
C GLY A 491 65.16 53.30 -39.55
N GLU A 492 64.92 54.60 -39.72
CA GLU A 492 65.53 55.67 -38.92
C GLU A 492 64.61 56.00 -37.73
N TYR A 493 65.17 55.96 -36.52
CA TYR A 493 64.42 56.18 -35.27
C TYR A 493 65.10 57.22 -34.39
N ASP A 494 64.29 58.04 -33.72
CA ASP A 494 64.76 59.05 -32.78
C ASP A 494 65.15 58.42 -31.43
N LEU A 495 66.28 58.84 -30.88
CA LEU A 495 66.77 58.41 -29.58
C LEU A 495 66.21 59.29 -28.43
N PRO A 496 65.96 58.73 -27.24
CA PRO A 496 65.44 59.49 -26.09
C PRO A 496 66.28 60.71 -25.68
N GLY A 497 67.61 60.67 -25.89
CA GLY A 497 68.55 61.77 -25.61
C GLY A 497 68.69 62.83 -26.73
N GLY A 498 67.99 62.68 -27.86
CA GLY A 498 68.09 63.53 -29.04
C GLY A 498 69.10 63.02 -30.09
N GLY A 499 68.70 63.03 -31.37
CA GLY A 499 69.44 62.44 -32.51
C GLY A 499 68.70 61.23 -33.09
N SER A 500 69.09 60.78 -34.30
CA SER A 500 68.50 59.60 -34.96
C SER A 500 69.53 58.48 -35.10
N THR A 501 69.05 57.23 -35.08
CA THR A 501 69.86 56.04 -35.38
C THR A 501 69.20 55.20 -36.47
N ASN A 502 70.02 54.50 -37.27
CA ASN A 502 69.54 53.53 -38.25
C ASN A 502 69.44 52.16 -37.58
N TRP A 503 68.21 51.69 -37.39
CA TRP A 503 67.90 50.36 -36.93
C TRP A 503 67.75 49.41 -38.11
N SER A 504 68.44 48.27 -38.07
CA SER A 504 68.31 47.22 -39.09
C SER A 504 68.11 45.87 -38.43
N ILE A 505 67.01 45.21 -38.78
CA ILE A 505 66.65 43.86 -38.36
C ILE A 505 66.02 43.11 -39.54
N SER A 506 66.39 41.84 -39.72
CA SER A 506 65.73 40.97 -40.71
C SER A 506 64.31 40.61 -40.24
N ASP A 507 63.37 40.49 -41.16
CA ASP A 507 61.99 40.12 -40.83
C ASP A 507 61.88 38.79 -40.08
N ASP A 508 62.69 37.79 -40.40
CA ASP A 508 62.69 36.49 -39.71
C ASP A 508 63.01 36.64 -38.21
N VAL A 509 64.01 37.45 -37.85
CA VAL A 509 64.38 37.72 -36.45
C VAL A 509 63.35 38.65 -35.79
N ARG A 510 62.80 39.61 -36.53
CA ARG A 510 61.77 40.53 -36.00
C ARG A 510 60.48 39.79 -35.66
N LEU A 511 60.07 38.84 -36.50
CA LEU A 511 58.86 38.04 -36.31
C LEU A 511 59.04 36.94 -35.27
N SER A 512 60.28 36.49 -35.01
CA SER A 512 60.56 35.51 -33.97
C SER A 512 60.65 36.12 -32.57
N LEU A 513 60.88 37.42 -32.41
CA LEU A 513 61.00 38.11 -31.11
C LEU A 513 59.71 38.86 -30.73
N ALA A 514 59.44 38.97 -29.42
CA ALA A 514 58.31 39.72 -28.88
C ALA A 514 58.75 40.82 -27.90
N ILE A 515 58.09 41.99 -27.97
CA ILE A 515 58.22 43.08 -26.96
C ILE A 515 56.95 43.22 -26.10
N ALA A 516 55.84 42.62 -26.50
CA ALA A 516 54.69 42.35 -25.64
C ALA A 516 53.97 41.08 -26.11
N ALA A 517 53.23 40.43 -25.22
CA ALA A 517 52.43 39.25 -25.51
C ALA A 517 51.14 39.22 -24.65
N ASP A 518 50.01 38.95 -25.32
CA ASP A 518 48.70 38.68 -24.71
C ASP A 518 48.18 37.34 -25.17
N PHE A 519 47.87 36.45 -24.25
CA PHE A 519 47.33 35.15 -24.57
C PHE A 519 46.46 34.62 -23.44
N THR A 520 45.53 33.74 -23.81
CA THR A 520 44.71 32.99 -22.87
C THR A 520 44.99 31.51 -23.08
N ILE A 521 45.22 30.79 -22.00
CA ILE A 521 45.32 29.33 -22.02
C ILE A 521 44.00 28.74 -21.51
N ARG A 522 43.66 27.56 -21.98
CA ARG A 522 42.49 26.79 -21.56
C ARG A 522 42.78 25.31 -21.40
N LYS A 523 42.00 24.64 -20.57
CA LYS A 523 42.00 23.18 -20.38
C LYS A 523 40.58 22.71 -20.12
N ARG A 524 40.23 21.55 -20.68
CA ARG A 524 38.94 20.88 -20.52
C ARG A 524 39.13 19.51 -19.88
N TRP A 525 38.15 19.10 -19.10
CA TRP A 525 38.06 17.76 -18.51
C TRP A 525 36.60 17.47 -18.13
N VAL A 526 36.27 16.20 -18.00
CA VAL A 526 34.97 15.73 -17.48
C VAL A 526 35.14 15.36 -16.01
N GLN A 527 34.13 15.68 -15.21
CA GLN A 527 34.02 15.25 -13.83
C GLN A 527 32.70 14.51 -13.65
N ASP A 528 32.77 13.23 -13.28
CA ASP A 528 31.62 12.41 -12.96
C ASP A 528 31.07 12.76 -11.58
N VAL A 529 29.75 12.76 -11.45
CA VAL A 529 29.06 13.02 -10.19
C VAL A 529 28.01 11.95 -9.96
N GLN A 530 28.03 11.39 -8.75
CA GLN A 530 27.02 10.44 -8.27
C GLN A 530 26.45 10.94 -6.95
N GLU A 531 25.13 11.11 -6.90
CA GLU A 531 24.38 11.40 -5.68
C GLU A 531 23.58 10.16 -5.28
N SER A 532 23.59 9.82 -3.99
CA SER A 532 22.90 8.68 -3.43
C SER A 532 22.04 9.13 -2.26
N TYR A 533 20.73 8.86 -2.33
CA TYR A 533 19.77 9.23 -1.31
C TYR A 533 19.15 7.97 -0.71
N ALA A 534 19.32 7.79 0.60
CA ALA A 534 18.66 6.75 1.37
C ALA A 534 17.45 7.35 2.09
N ILE A 535 16.27 7.20 1.49
CA ILE A 535 15.03 7.81 2.01
C ILE A 535 14.22 6.74 2.75
N THR A 536 13.93 6.98 4.02
CA THR A 536 13.05 6.13 4.83
C THR A 536 11.68 6.78 4.97
N VAL A 537 10.68 6.25 4.28
CA VAL A 537 9.28 6.65 4.46
C VAL A 537 8.65 5.73 5.49
N LYS A 538 8.18 6.25 6.62
CA LYS A 538 7.69 5.43 7.74
C LYS A 538 6.45 6.01 8.41
N SER A 539 5.64 5.15 9.02
CA SER A 539 4.63 5.58 9.99
C SER A 539 5.10 5.18 11.39
N GLN A 540 5.68 6.12 12.14
CA GLN A 540 6.28 5.85 13.44
C GLN A 540 5.25 5.28 14.43
N ALA A 541 4.03 5.84 14.42
CA ALA A 541 2.96 5.36 15.29
C ALA A 541 2.52 3.91 14.95
N ASN A 542 2.44 3.58 13.67
CA ASN A 542 2.11 2.20 13.25
C ASN A 542 3.27 1.23 13.49
N ILE A 543 4.53 1.67 13.43
CA ILE A 543 5.69 0.85 13.86
C ILE A 543 5.57 0.49 15.34
N GLU A 544 5.20 1.44 16.20
CA GLU A 544 5.03 1.19 17.64
C GLU A 544 3.90 0.19 17.93
N ARG A 545 2.84 0.23 17.11
CA ARG A 545 1.65 -0.62 17.27
C ARG A 545 1.79 -2.02 16.65
N PHE A 546 2.28 -2.11 15.42
CA PHE A 546 2.33 -3.33 14.62
C PHE A 546 3.76 -3.90 14.47
N GLY A 547 4.78 -3.16 14.86
CA GLY A 547 6.19 -3.48 14.61
C GLY A 547 6.68 -3.03 13.23
N LEU A 548 7.98 -3.16 13.01
CA LEU A 548 8.61 -2.86 11.73
C LEU A 548 8.32 -3.97 10.71
N ILE A 549 7.67 -3.58 9.60
CA ILE A 549 7.49 -4.39 8.40
C ILE A 549 7.83 -3.47 7.24
N SER A 550 8.90 -3.80 6.53
CA SER A 550 9.51 -2.91 5.54
C SER A 550 9.47 -3.50 4.15
N GLU A 551 9.28 -2.62 3.16
CA GLU A 551 9.56 -2.88 1.76
C GLU A 551 10.70 -2.01 1.25
N ASP A 552 11.32 -2.43 0.14
CA ASP A 552 12.42 -1.71 -0.48
C ASP A 552 12.04 -1.29 -1.90
N MET A 553 12.41 -0.08 -2.27
CA MET A 553 12.21 0.53 -3.58
C MET A 553 13.54 1.08 -4.09
N ARG A 554 13.72 1.07 -5.42
CA ARG A 554 14.91 1.63 -6.05
C ARG A 554 14.53 2.61 -7.12
N VAL A 555 15.27 3.71 -7.18
CA VAL A 555 15.15 4.75 -8.20
C VAL A 555 16.53 4.97 -8.79
N SER A 556 16.62 5.01 -10.12
CA SER A 556 17.88 5.34 -10.78
C SER A 556 17.62 6.33 -11.88
N LEU A 557 18.39 7.41 -11.86
CA LEU A 557 18.40 8.43 -12.90
C LEU A 557 19.83 8.60 -13.40
N ASP A 558 20.01 8.60 -14.71
CA ASP A 558 21.29 8.87 -15.36
C ASP A 558 21.07 9.93 -16.44
N THR A 559 21.69 11.08 -16.25
CA THR A 559 21.69 12.18 -17.23
C THR A 559 23.09 12.46 -17.77
N SER A 560 24.02 11.51 -17.68
CA SER A 560 25.34 11.61 -18.32
C SER A 560 25.23 11.74 -19.85
N ALA A 561 26.27 12.31 -20.48
CA ALA A 561 26.31 12.55 -21.92
C ALA A 561 27.60 12.04 -22.56
N ASP A 562 27.62 11.89 -23.88
CA ASP A 562 28.83 11.48 -24.60
C ASP A 562 29.94 12.54 -24.45
N GLU A 563 31.09 12.10 -23.93
CA GLU A 563 32.27 12.94 -23.70
C GLU A 563 33.19 13.08 -24.91
N THR A 564 32.94 12.31 -25.97
CA THR A 564 33.84 12.18 -27.12
C THR A 564 34.17 13.54 -27.74
N GLY A 565 35.46 13.90 -27.75
CA GLY A 565 35.96 15.12 -28.36
C GLY A 565 35.84 16.39 -27.51
N PHE A 566 35.26 16.33 -26.30
CA PHE A 566 35.17 17.50 -25.42
C PHE A 566 36.54 18.01 -24.98
N GLU A 567 37.38 17.14 -24.42
CA GLU A 567 38.73 17.50 -23.95
C GLU A 567 39.64 18.00 -25.09
N GLY A 568 39.40 17.49 -26.31
CA GLY A 568 40.08 17.88 -27.54
C GLY A 568 39.59 19.20 -28.15
N PHE A 569 38.54 19.81 -27.60
CA PHE A 569 37.86 20.99 -28.15
C PHE A 569 37.20 20.78 -29.52
N ASP A 570 36.92 19.53 -29.89
CA ASP A 570 36.21 19.17 -31.13
C ASP A 570 34.69 19.27 -30.99
N TYR A 571 34.21 19.25 -29.74
CA TYR A 571 32.81 19.26 -29.35
C TYR A 571 32.56 20.26 -28.21
N GLU A 572 31.36 20.82 -28.19
CA GLU A 572 30.84 21.62 -27.07
C GLU A 572 29.45 21.07 -26.70
N PRO A 573 29.20 20.78 -25.41
CA PRO A 573 27.92 20.21 -24.98
C PRO A 573 26.73 21.13 -25.30
N ASP A 574 25.63 20.53 -25.77
CA ASP A 574 24.35 21.23 -26.02
C ASP A 574 23.53 21.42 -24.74
N VAL A 575 24.16 22.01 -23.73
CA VAL A 575 23.53 22.40 -22.45
C VAL A 575 23.95 23.82 -22.10
N ASN A 576 23.17 24.54 -21.29
CA ASN A 576 23.51 25.90 -20.92
C ASN A 576 24.71 25.90 -19.95
N PRO A 577 25.81 26.63 -20.24
CA PRO A 577 26.92 26.70 -19.33
C PRO A 577 26.59 27.55 -18.11
N THR A 578 27.09 27.13 -16.95
CA THR A 578 27.14 27.87 -15.69
C THR A 578 28.60 28.16 -15.30
N SER A 579 28.80 28.87 -14.19
CA SER A 579 30.12 29.11 -13.61
C SER A 579 30.22 28.44 -12.25
N ILE A 580 31.22 27.58 -12.08
CA ILE A 580 31.58 26.96 -10.79
C ILE A 580 33.01 27.39 -10.48
N GLY A 581 33.19 28.22 -9.44
CA GLY A 581 34.47 28.84 -9.15
C GLY A 581 35.00 29.65 -10.33
N SER A 582 36.11 29.20 -10.93
CA SER A 582 36.71 29.80 -12.13
C SER A 582 36.39 29.08 -13.44
N ASP A 583 35.59 28.02 -13.37
CA ASP A 583 35.31 27.16 -14.52
C ASP A 583 34.04 27.61 -15.21
N THR A 584 34.08 27.55 -16.54
CA THR A 584 32.85 27.40 -17.32
C THR A 584 32.46 25.93 -17.26
N VAL A 585 31.26 25.63 -16.79
CA VAL A 585 30.78 24.26 -16.61
C VAL A 585 29.52 24.07 -17.42
N TRP A 586 29.44 22.99 -18.19
CA TRP A 586 28.25 22.53 -18.88
C TRP A 586 27.70 21.33 -18.09
N PRO A 587 26.81 21.57 -17.11
CA PRO A 587 26.28 20.49 -16.29
C PRO A 587 25.24 19.69 -17.08
N THR A 588 25.27 18.37 -16.94
CA THR A 588 24.18 17.52 -17.42
C THR A 588 23.13 17.22 -16.37
N PHE A 589 23.24 17.82 -15.17
CA PHE A 589 22.20 17.63 -14.15
C PHE A 589 20.87 18.25 -14.58
N ASP A 590 19.78 17.63 -14.14
CA ASP A 590 18.40 18.10 -14.30
C ASP A 590 17.70 18.02 -12.95
N GLN A 591 17.72 19.15 -12.24
CA GLN A 591 17.11 19.27 -10.91
C GLN A 591 15.62 18.93 -10.93
N SER A 592 14.93 19.27 -12.03
CA SER A 592 13.49 19.05 -12.12
C SER A 592 13.14 17.57 -12.27
N SER A 593 13.96 16.82 -13.01
CA SER A 593 13.80 15.38 -13.18
C SER A 593 14.10 14.60 -11.90
N ILE A 594 15.18 14.93 -11.18
CA ILE A 594 15.48 14.27 -9.89
C ILE A 594 14.44 14.63 -8.82
N ASP A 595 14.01 15.90 -8.72
CA ASP A 595 12.96 16.32 -7.80
C ASP A 595 11.65 15.57 -8.06
N LEU A 596 11.24 15.46 -9.32
CA LEU A 596 10.07 14.68 -9.71
C LEU A 596 10.24 13.20 -9.38
N ALA A 597 11.41 12.61 -9.63
CA ALA A 597 11.70 11.20 -9.33
C ALA A 597 11.59 10.89 -7.83
N LEU A 598 12.27 11.66 -6.98
CA LEU A 598 12.24 11.45 -5.53
C LEU A 598 10.84 11.68 -4.96
N GLN A 599 10.14 12.74 -5.39
CA GLN A 599 8.76 12.98 -4.95
C GLN A 599 7.79 11.89 -5.41
N THR A 600 7.98 11.34 -6.62
CA THR A 600 7.16 10.23 -7.14
C THR A 600 7.36 8.97 -6.30
N ALA A 601 8.61 8.64 -5.97
CA ALA A 601 8.94 7.47 -5.15
C ALA A 601 8.40 7.59 -3.72
N VAL A 602 8.51 8.77 -3.10
CA VAL A 602 7.92 9.04 -1.78
C VAL A 602 6.40 8.93 -1.83
N ALA A 603 5.74 9.50 -2.84
CA ALA A 603 4.29 9.40 -2.99
C ALA A 603 3.84 7.94 -3.17
N GLN A 604 4.57 7.13 -3.94
CA GLN A 604 4.31 5.69 -4.08
C GLN A 604 4.48 4.95 -2.75
N ALA A 605 5.53 5.24 -2.00
CA ALA A 605 5.75 4.67 -0.67
C ALA A 605 4.62 5.02 0.32
N GLU A 606 4.11 6.25 0.30
CA GLU A 606 2.96 6.66 1.11
C GLU A 606 1.69 5.88 0.74
N VAL A 607 1.44 5.65 -0.55
CA VAL A 607 0.32 4.85 -1.03
C VAL A 607 0.43 3.40 -0.57
N ILE A 608 1.60 2.77 -0.67
CA ILE A 608 1.84 1.39 -0.19
C ILE A 608 1.50 1.27 1.31
N ILE A 609 2.00 2.20 2.13
CA ILE A 609 1.71 2.21 3.57
C ILE A 609 0.20 2.37 3.80
N GLN A 610 -0.44 3.34 3.14
CA GLN A 610 -1.88 3.58 3.31
C GLN A 610 -2.74 2.40 2.86
N GLU A 611 -2.45 1.81 1.70
CA GLU A 611 -3.14 0.64 1.16
C GLU A 611 -3.08 -0.54 2.14
N SER A 612 -1.88 -0.83 2.67
CA SER A 612 -1.68 -1.91 3.62
C SER A 612 -2.47 -1.73 4.93
N THR A 613 -2.68 -0.48 5.37
CA THR A 613 -3.43 -0.17 6.59
C THR A 613 -4.95 -0.19 6.41
N ARG A 614 -5.46 -0.31 5.18
CA ARG A 614 -6.91 -0.34 4.88
C ARG A 614 -7.49 -1.72 4.54
N GLN A 615 -6.73 -2.77 4.74
CA GLN A 615 -7.12 -4.16 4.43
C GLN A 615 -8.18 -4.77 5.38
N ASN A 616 -8.76 -3.99 6.30
CA ASN A 616 -9.85 -4.49 7.15
C ASN A 616 -11.17 -4.31 6.40
N ALA A 617 -11.98 -5.35 6.37
CA ALA A 617 -13.25 -5.34 5.65
C ALA A 617 -14.43 -5.53 6.60
N VAL A 618 -15.51 -4.81 6.32
CA VAL A 618 -16.84 -5.08 6.89
C VAL A 618 -17.79 -5.25 5.73
N ALA A 619 -18.46 -6.40 5.66
CA ALA A 619 -19.44 -6.68 4.64
C ALA A 619 -20.82 -6.89 5.24
N PHE A 620 -21.85 -6.50 4.50
CA PHE A 620 -23.25 -6.69 4.87
C PHE A 620 -24.16 -6.62 3.64
N THR A 621 -25.33 -7.23 3.74
CA THR A 621 -26.38 -7.19 2.72
C THR A 621 -27.50 -6.23 3.15
N THR A 622 -28.04 -5.47 2.21
CA THR A 622 -29.22 -4.60 2.36
C THR A 622 -30.20 -4.83 1.21
N LEU A 623 -31.42 -4.28 1.30
CA LEU A 623 -32.26 -4.14 0.11
C LEU A 623 -31.54 -3.31 -0.95
N ILE A 624 -31.83 -3.57 -2.22
CA ILE A 624 -31.12 -2.95 -3.32
C ILE A 624 -30.98 -1.42 -3.19
N GLN A 625 -29.73 -0.96 -3.26
CA GLN A 625 -29.32 0.45 -3.23
C GLN A 625 -28.74 0.85 -4.59
N PRO A 626 -29.59 1.17 -5.59
CA PRO A 626 -29.12 1.40 -6.96
C PRO A 626 -28.33 2.69 -7.15
N GLU A 627 -28.32 3.59 -6.15
CA GLU A 627 -27.53 4.83 -6.18
C GLU A 627 -26.13 4.70 -5.54
N LEU A 628 -25.86 3.59 -4.84
CA LEU A 628 -24.57 3.34 -4.19
C LEU A 628 -23.46 3.17 -5.24
N GLU A 629 -22.26 3.65 -4.94
CA GLU A 629 -21.11 3.68 -5.86
C GLU A 629 -19.81 3.53 -5.07
N LEU A 630 -18.75 3.05 -5.72
CA LEU A 630 -17.46 2.74 -5.07
C LEU A 630 -16.77 3.97 -4.46
N TYR A 631 -17.04 5.17 -4.95
CA TYR A 631 -16.49 6.39 -4.38
C TYR A 631 -17.19 6.85 -3.09
N HIS A 632 -18.31 6.24 -2.72
CA HIS A 632 -19.05 6.60 -1.51
C HIS A 632 -18.41 6.05 -0.24
N PHE A 633 -18.60 6.80 0.85
CA PHE A 633 -18.30 6.36 2.20
C PHE A 633 -19.58 5.92 2.90
N VAL A 634 -19.51 4.79 3.60
CA VAL A 634 -20.66 4.19 4.27
C VAL A 634 -20.37 4.02 5.74
N ARG A 635 -21.38 4.28 6.56
CA ARG A 635 -21.39 4.00 7.99
C ARG A 635 -22.42 2.91 8.29
N LEU A 636 -21.97 1.85 8.95
CA LEU A 636 -22.82 0.80 9.51
C LEU A 636 -22.96 1.01 11.01
N GLU A 637 -24.19 1.12 11.50
CA GLU A 637 -24.54 1.15 12.92
C GLU A 637 -25.51 -0.01 13.22
N SER A 638 -24.95 -1.21 13.36
CA SER A 638 -25.69 -2.38 13.81
C SER A 638 -25.45 -2.66 15.30
N SER A 639 -26.29 -3.49 15.88
CA SER A 639 -26.11 -3.96 17.26
C SER A 639 -24.78 -4.69 17.45
N SER A 640 -24.34 -5.48 16.45
CA SER A 640 -23.11 -6.26 16.49
C SER A 640 -21.86 -5.51 16.02
N VAL A 641 -21.97 -4.55 15.11
CA VAL A 641 -20.82 -3.87 14.47
C VAL A 641 -21.11 -2.39 14.24
N THR A 642 -20.16 -1.53 14.62
CA THR A 642 -20.13 -0.12 14.21
C THR A 642 -18.90 0.14 13.37
N ALA A 643 -19.10 0.49 12.10
CA ALA A 643 -18.02 0.63 11.14
C ALA A 643 -18.22 1.83 10.22
N GLN A 644 -17.13 2.43 9.74
CA GLN A 644 -17.15 3.46 8.70
C GLN A 644 -15.99 3.24 7.73
N GLY A 645 -16.26 3.18 6.44
CA GLY A 645 -15.25 2.91 5.43
C GLY A 645 -15.70 3.37 4.04
N LYS A 646 -14.77 3.31 3.08
CA LYS A 646 -15.10 3.48 1.66
C LYS A 646 -15.67 2.16 1.13
N CYS A 647 -16.65 2.21 0.23
CA CYS A 647 -17.07 1.00 -0.50
C CYS A 647 -15.90 0.44 -1.33
N SER A 648 -15.45 -0.79 -1.00
CA SER A 648 -14.48 -1.54 -1.79
C SER A 648 -15.15 -2.44 -2.82
N ARG A 649 -16.36 -2.93 -2.51
CA ARG A 649 -17.16 -3.75 -3.41
C ARG A 649 -18.64 -3.51 -3.25
N ILE A 650 -19.37 -3.51 -4.37
CA ILE A 650 -20.82 -3.41 -4.44
C ILE A 650 -21.33 -4.47 -5.40
N ARG A 651 -22.21 -5.35 -4.92
CA ARG A 651 -22.83 -6.38 -5.74
C ARG A 651 -24.33 -6.28 -5.66
N HIS A 652 -24.98 -5.92 -6.77
CA HIS A 652 -26.43 -5.96 -6.89
C HIS A 652 -26.86 -7.34 -7.40
N VAL A 653 -27.80 -7.97 -6.71
CA VAL A 653 -28.40 -9.24 -7.14
C VAL A 653 -29.91 -9.06 -7.21
N ILE A 654 -30.46 -9.23 -8.41
CA ILE A 654 -31.90 -9.18 -8.68
C ILE A 654 -32.34 -10.57 -9.15
N ASP A 655 -33.09 -11.26 -8.31
CA ASP A 655 -33.55 -12.63 -8.54
C ASP A 655 -35.05 -12.64 -8.87
N PHE A 656 -35.38 -13.08 -10.09
CA PHE A 656 -36.75 -13.11 -10.57
C PHE A 656 -37.56 -14.31 -10.05
N GLU A 657 -36.90 -15.39 -9.65
CA GLU A 657 -37.55 -16.60 -9.13
C GLU A 657 -37.98 -16.39 -7.68
N ASN A 658 -37.08 -15.82 -6.87
CA ASN A 658 -37.33 -15.50 -5.47
C ASN A 658 -38.02 -14.14 -5.28
N GLY A 659 -38.07 -13.30 -6.32
CA GLY A 659 -38.65 -11.97 -6.24
C GLY A 659 -37.86 -11.04 -5.31
N SER A 660 -36.54 -11.18 -5.30
CA SER A 660 -35.63 -10.47 -4.40
C SER A 660 -34.74 -9.49 -5.17
N ALA A 661 -34.41 -8.36 -4.55
CA ALA A 661 -33.43 -7.41 -5.05
C ALA A 661 -32.62 -6.87 -3.88
N VAL A 662 -31.33 -7.21 -3.84
CA VAL A 662 -30.42 -6.90 -2.73
C VAL A 662 -29.13 -6.27 -3.22
N THR A 663 -28.43 -5.58 -2.32
CA THR A 663 -27.05 -5.13 -2.52
C THR A 663 -26.19 -5.73 -1.42
N ASP A 664 -25.14 -6.46 -1.80
CA ASP A 664 -24.02 -6.76 -0.92
C ASP A 664 -23.02 -5.60 -0.98
N VAL A 665 -22.62 -5.11 0.18
CA VAL A 665 -21.68 -4.00 0.34
C VAL A 665 -20.49 -4.49 1.13
N GLU A 666 -19.29 -4.22 0.63
CA GLU A 666 -18.03 -4.40 1.36
C GLU A 666 -17.35 -3.05 1.55
N LEU A 667 -16.86 -2.80 2.76
CA LEU A 667 -16.18 -1.57 3.13
C LEU A 667 -14.71 -1.83 3.41
N ALA A 668 -13.80 -1.09 2.76
CA ALA A 668 -12.41 -1.01 3.16
C ALA A 668 -12.26 0.03 4.29
N ILE A 669 -11.60 -0.38 5.37
CA ILE A 669 -11.48 0.41 6.59
C ILE A 669 -10.02 0.56 7.02
N PHE A 670 -9.59 1.82 7.15
CA PHE A 670 -8.31 2.16 7.74
C PHE A 670 -8.24 1.77 9.21
N ARG A 671 -7.21 1.01 9.58
CA ARG A 671 -6.89 0.71 10.97
C ARG A 671 -5.42 0.99 11.22
N GLY A 672 -5.17 1.88 12.17
CA GLY A 672 -3.84 2.30 12.55
C GLY A 672 -3.91 3.52 13.44
N ASP A 673 -2.76 4.09 13.72
CA ASP A 673 -2.64 5.36 14.41
C ASP A 673 -2.49 6.48 13.38
N VAL A 674 -3.08 7.63 13.68
CA VAL A 674 -3.19 8.76 12.75
C VAL A 674 -1.90 9.59 12.80
N ALA A 675 -1.31 9.84 11.62
CA ALA A 675 -0.18 10.74 11.44
C ALA A 675 -0.47 11.75 10.33
N VAL A 676 0.05 12.98 10.48
CA VAL A 676 -0.21 14.10 9.54
C VAL A 676 0.66 14.00 8.28
N GLY A 677 1.76 13.25 8.33
CA GLY A 677 2.78 13.17 7.30
C GLY A 677 3.74 14.37 7.30
N THR A 678 4.90 14.22 6.65
CA THR A 678 5.90 15.29 6.42
C THR A 678 6.30 15.33 4.96
N SER A 679 6.66 16.50 4.43
CA SER A 679 7.16 16.61 3.06
C SER A 679 8.62 16.15 2.96
N LEU A 680 8.98 15.58 1.81
CA LEU A 680 10.37 15.33 1.44
C LEU A 680 11.16 16.65 1.41
N ALA A 681 12.32 16.65 2.07
CA ALA A 681 13.31 17.70 1.98
C ALA A 681 14.69 17.05 1.84
N TYR A 682 15.47 17.54 0.88
CA TYR A 682 16.84 17.09 0.63
C TYR A 682 17.68 18.30 0.20
N ASP A 683 18.97 18.27 0.52
CA ASP A 683 19.90 19.36 0.23
C ASP A 683 20.63 19.16 -1.12
N GLY A 684 20.92 17.90 -1.47
CA GLY A 684 21.68 17.53 -2.67
C GLY A 684 23.14 18.02 -2.66
N LEU A 685 23.83 17.91 -3.80
CA LEU A 685 25.24 18.30 -3.88
C LEU A 685 25.42 19.83 -3.90
N ASP A 686 26.13 20.37 -2.91
CA ASP A 686 26.69 21.72 -2.96
C ASP A 686 27.97 21.74 -3.82
N TYR A 687 27.86 22.25 -5.04
CA TYR A 687 28.97 22.41 -5.97
C TYR A 687 29.61 23.81 -5.93
N THR A 688 29.42 24.59 -4.86
CA THR A 688 30.05 25.92 -4.76
C THR A 688 31.57 25.86 -4.58
N GLU A 689 32.29 26.66 -5.38
CA GLU A 689 33.76 26.72 -5.36
C GLU A 689 34.26 28.18 -5.32
N THR A 690 35.44 28.40 -4.71
CA THR A 690 36.06 29.72 -4.67
C THR A 690 36.70 30.07 -6.01
N ALA A 691 36.27 31.19 -6.61
CA ALA A 691 36.87 31.68 -7.85
C ALA A 691 38.33 32.16 -7.65
N LEU A 692 39.22 31.64 -8.46
CA LEU A 692 40.56 32.17 -8.71
C LEU A 692 40.51 33.36 -9.68
N GLY A 693 41.56 34.19 -9.66
CA GLY A 693 41.71 35.26 -10.64
C GLY A 693 41.70 34.74 -12.09
N THR A 694 41.32 35.58 -13.04
CA THR A 694 41.30 35.20 -14.48
C THR A 694 42.45 35.82 -15.27
N PHE A 695 43.25 36.67 -14.64
CA PHE A 695 44.29 37.47 -15.27
C PHE A 695 45.59 37.48 -14.46
N THR A 696 46.73 37.40 -15.16
CA THR A 696 48.07 37.52 -14.57
C THR A 696 48.93 38.46 -15.41
N THR A 697 49.50 39.48 -14.77
CA THR A 697 50.60 40.26 -15.36
C THR A 697 51.93 39.55 -15.10
N LEU A 698 52.71 39.36 -16.16
CA LEU A 698 54.01 38.72 -16.15
C LEU A 698 55.13 39.77 -16.11
N TYR A 699 56.25 39.43 -15.46
CA TYR A 699 57.35 40.37 -15.24
C TYR A 699 58.56 40.09 -16.14
N THR A 700 59.55 40.98 -16.09
CA THR A 700 60.84 40.80 -16.78
C THR A 700 61.98 40.90 -15.78
N LYS A 701 62.92 39.94 -15.83
CA LYS A 701 64.15 39.91 -15.03
C LYS A 701 65.34 39.79 -15.95
N LEU A 702 66.29 40.72 -15.84
CA LEU A 702 67.48 40.79 -16.70
C LEU A 702 68.76 40.68 -15.86
N GLN A 703 69.74 39.91 -16.31
CA GLN A 703 71.10 39.90 -15.75
C GLN A 703 71.88 41.11 -16.25
N ASP A 704 72.51 41.85 -15.33
CA ASP A 704 73.28 43.04 -15.66
C ASP A 704 74.68 42.72 -16.22
N TYR A 705 75.37 43.76 -16.69
CA TYR A 705 76.73 43.66 -17.25
C TYR A 705 77.80 43.18 -16.25
N THR A 706 77.50 43.22 -14.95
CA THR A 706 78.43 42.84 -13.88
C THR A 706 78.27 41.38 -13.47
N GLY A 707 77.16 40.74 -13.85
CA GLY A 707 76.81 39.38 -13.44
C GLY A 707 76.40 39.28 -11.97
N ALA A 708 76.01 40.40 -11.35
CA ALA A 708 75.73 40.48 -9.92
C ALA A 708 74.23 40.42 -9.57
N VAL A 709 73.34 40.38 -10.56
CA VAL A 709 71.91 40.21 -10.30
C VAL A 709 71.66 38.76 -9.93
N GLU A 710 71.06 38.55 -8.75
CA GLU A 710 70.64 37.22 -8.31
C GLU A 710 69.62 36.61 -9.29
N PRO A 711 69.77 35.32 -9.62
CA PRO A 711 68.85 34.63 -10.51
C PRO A 711 67.43 34.62 -9.92
N PRO A 712 66.40 34.70 -10.77
CA PRO A 712 65.02 34.61 -10.30
C PRO A 712 64.76 33.25 -9.66
N SER A 713 63.90 33.23 -8.64
CA SER A 713 63.43 31.98 -8.04
C SER A 713 62.65 31.12 -9.04
N GLU A 714 62.42 29.86 -8.71
CA GLU A 714 61.59 28.96 -9.52
C GLU A 714 60.15 29.49 -9.68
N ALA A 715 59.63 30.20 -8.67
CA ALA A 715 58.28 30.79 -8.69
C ALA A 715 58.14 32.06 -9.54
N PHE A 716 59.22 32.56 -10.16
CA PHE A 716 59.15 33.75 -11.02
C PHE A 716 58.34 33.48 -12.28
N GLN A 717 57.40 34.38 -12.58
CA GLN A 717 56.56 34.33 -13.77
C GLN A 717 56.87 35.51 -14.70
N GLY A 718 57.21 35.18 -15.95
CA GLY A 718 57.50 36.10 -17.03
C GLY A 718 58.82 35.79 -17.73
N TYR A 719 59.46 36.81 -18.30
CA TYR A 719 60.68 36.65 -19.09
C TYR A 719 61.94 36.81 -18.25
N VAL A 720 62.86 35.87 -18.41
CA VAL A 720 64.22 35.91 -17.87
C VAL A 720 65.18 36.04 -19.03
N GLY A 721 66.01 37.09 -19.01
CA GLY A 721 66.94 37.40 -20.09
C GLY A 721 68.22 38.08 -19.61
N ASN A 722 69.00 38.58 -20.56
CA ASN A 722 70.33 39.14 -20.34
C ASN A 722 70.52 40.46 -21.09
N TYR A 723 71.33 41.36 -20.55
CA TYR A 723 71.83 42.50 -21.32
C TYR A 723 72.86 42.05 -22.35
N LEU A 724 72.72 42.45 -23.62
CA LEU A 724 73.59 42.04 -24.74
C LEU A 724 74.70 43.07 -24.97
N SER A 725 75.53 43.33 -23.95
CA SER A 725 76.53 44.40 -23.98
C SER A 725 77.43 44.43 -25.26
N GLN A 726 78.00 45.60 -25.59
CA GLN A 726 79.02 45.75 -26.65
C GLN A 726 80.28 44.87 -26.43
N LEU A 727 80.45 44.31 -25.24
CA LEU A 727 81.41 43.25 -24.91
C LEU A 727 80.65 41.91 -24.91
N ASN A 728 80.77 41.12 -25.98
CA ASN A 728 80.01 39.88 -26.28
C ASN A 728 80.03 38.73 -25.22
N ASN A 729 80.44 38.96 -23.96
CA ASN A 729 80.51 37.96 -22.89
C ASN A 729 80.01 38.54 -21.56
N VAL A 730 78.69 38.49 -21.31
CA VAL A 730 78.10 38.78 -19.99
C VAL A 730 78.62 37.74 -18.99
N PRO A 731 79.22 38.13 -17.85
CA PRO A 731 79.58 37.20 -16.79
C PRO A 731 78.31 36.57 -16.18
N ASN A 732 78.26 35.25 -16.06
CA ASN A 732 77.14 34.50 -15.47
C ASN A 732 75.76 34.88 -16.06
N PRO A 733 75.54 34.70 -17.38
CA PRO A 733 74.25 34.99 -18.00
C PRO A 733 73.19 34.05 -17.41
N PHE A 734 71.96 34.56 -17.28
CA PHE A 734 70.80 33.72 -17.02
C PHE A 734 70.51 32.84 -18.22
N ASP A 735 70.04 31.62 -17.97
CA ASP A 735 69.42 30.81 -19.00
C ASP A 735 68.10 31.47 -19.42
N GLU A 736 68.03 31.89 -20.69
CA GLU A 736 66.85 32.59 -21.19
C GLU A 736 65.63 31.67 -21.15
N ARG A 737 64.58 32.13 -20.48
CA ARG A 737 63.31 31.38 -20.38
C ARG A 737 62.13 32.30 -20.28
N PHE A 738 61.01 31.84 -20.78
CA PHE A 738 59.70 32.41 -20.51
C PHE A 738 58.96 31.41 -19.63
N ALA A 739 58.50 31.84 -18.46
CA ALA A 739 57.86 30.96 -17.49
C ALA A 739 56.50 31.52 -17.09
N ILE A 740 55.50 30.65 -17.03
CA ILE A 740 54.19 30.95 -16.45
C ILE A 740 53.88 29.89 -15.42
N LEU A 741 53.05 30.23 -14.44
CA LEU A 741 52.41 29.24 -13.56
C LEU A 741 51.02 28.99 -14.11
N THR A 742 50.77 27.81 -14.67
CA THR A 742 49.41 27.41 -15.06
C THR A 742 48.52 27.34 -13.82
N PRO A 743 47.25 27.73 -13.91
CA PRO A 743 46.37 27.66 -12.75
C PRO A 743 46.20 26.20 -12.31
N GLU A 744 46.26 25.96 -11.01
CA GLU A 744 46.02 24.66 -10.42
C GLU A 744 44.57 24.22 -10.70
N ILE A 745 44.38 22.94 -11.01
CA ILE A 745 43.07 22.28 -11.01
C ILE A 745 43.06 21.44 -9.74
N SER A 746 42.26 21.87 -8.76
CA SER A 746 42.13 21.17 -7.49
C SER A 746 41.53 19.79 -7.70
N ASP A 747 41.87 18.86 -6.81
CA ASP A 747 41.29 17.52 -6.80
C ASP A 747 39.74 17.60 -6.72
N GLN A 748 39.20 18.56 -5.94
CA GLN A 748 37.76 18.83 -5.86
C GLN A 748 37.10 19.15 -7.21
N SER A 749 37.78 19.86 -8.13
CA SER A 749 37.22 20.17 -9.45
C SER A 749 37.49 19.06 -10.48
N ARG A 750 38.45 18.15 -10.21
CA ARG A 750 38.94 17.14 -11.17
C ARG A 750 38.36 15.76 -10.92
N ASP A 751 38.39 15.30 -9.68
CA ASP A 751 38.08 13.92 -9.33
C ASP A 751 36.57 13.72 -9.27
N ALA A 752 36.14 12.46 -9.43
CA ALA A 752 34.73 12.10 -9.31
C ALA A 752 34.17 12.51 -7.95
N VAL A 753 32.93 13.01 -7.95
CA VAL A 753 32.25 13.47 -6.73
C VAL A 753 31.16 12.49 -6.37
N GLU A 754 31.20 12.01 -5.13
CA GLU A 754 30.15 11.20 -4.54
C GLU A 754 29.46 12.01 -3.44
N HIS A 755 28.14 12.04 -3.45
CA HIS A 755 27.29 12.64 -2.43
C HIS A 755 26.36 11.58 -1.84
N PHE A 756 26.18 11.62 -0.52
CA PHE A 756 25.28 10.72 0.18
C PHE A 756 24.47 11.48 1.23
N GLU A 757 23.16 11.26 1.22
CA GLU A 757 22.21 11.86 2.16
C GLU A 757 21.23 10.80 2.69
N GLU A 758 21.02 10.77 4.00
CA GLU A 758 19.97 9.97 4.66
C GLU A 758 18.80 10.88 5.02
N ILE A 759 17.59 10.47 4.64
CA ILE A 759 16.38 11.29 4.78
C ILE A 759 15.29 10.45 5.45
N GLU A 760 14.57 11.03 6.39
CA GLU A 760 13.38 10.42 6.97
C GLU A 760 12.13 11.22 6.60
N VAL A 761 11.08 10.51 6.19
CA VAL A 761 9.76 11.07 5.87
C VAL A 761 8.72 10.32 6.69
N GLU A 762 7.95 11.05 7.50
CA GLU A 762 6.76 10.49 8.14
C GLU A 762 5.63 10.40 7.11
N ALA A 763 5.08 9.21 6.93
CA ALA A 763 3.93 8.95 6.06
C ALA A 763 2.64 9.43 6.72
N LYS A 764 1.74 9.99 5.92
CA LYS A 764 0.38 10.28 6.37
C LYS A 764 -0.41 8.98 6.56
N THR A 765 -1.07 8.82 7.70
CA THR A 765 -1.86 7.62 8.02
C THR A 765 -3.20 7.99 8.63
N TYR A 766 -4.18 7.11 8.46
CA TYR A 766 -5.54 7.33 8.89
C TYR A 766 -6.04 6.22 9.82
N ASN A 767 -7.15 6.52 10.48
CA ASN A 767 -7.91 5.55 11.25
C ASN A 767 -9.39 5.85 11.05
N GLN A 768 -10.19 4.80 10.91
CA GLN A 768 -11.64 4.88 10.79
C GLN A 768 -12.31 4.05 11.87
N THR A 769 -13.59 4.33 12.14
CA THR A 769 -14.34 3.62 13.18
C THR A 769 -14.55 2.17 12.76
N MET A 770 -14.21 1.23 13.65
CA MET A 770 -14.51 -0.19 13.52
C MET A 770 -14.53 -0.82 14.91
N THR A 771 -15.72 -1.17 15.37
CA THR A 771 -15.97 -1.76 16.68
C THR A 771 -16.92 -2.94 16.51
N VAL A 772 -16.58 -4.07 17.15
CA VAL A 772 -17.45 -5.25 17.22
C VAL A 772 -17.97 -5.35 18.65
N ASN A 773 -19.29 -5.45 18.80
CA ASN A 773 -19.98 -5.68 20.05
C ASN A 773 -20.30 -7.18 20.15
N LEU A 774 -19.79 -7.83 21.21
CA LEU A 774 -20.00 -9.25 21.49
C LEU A 774 -21.12 -9.47 22.50
#